data_AF-A0A2D7H2P7-F1
#
_entry.id   AF-A0A2D7H2P7-F1
#
_cell.length_a   1.000
_cell.length_b   1.000
_cell.length_c   1.000
_cell.angle_alpha   90.00
_cell.angle_beta   90.00
_cell.angle_gamma   90.00
#
_symmetry.space_group_name_H-M   'P 1'
#
loop_
_entity.id
_entity.type
_entity.pdbx_description
1 polymer ?
#
loop_
_entity_poly.entity_id
_entity_poly.type
_entity_poly.pdbx_seq_one_letter_code
_entity_poly.pdbx_strand_id
1 'polypeptide(L)'
;MKTHAMLGLGIASSLICGTAASGQFTFQGMDYRVVETNAVAGDFNWTIEFYLVLNSDERLDAVAGDGINDKRLATSGTFYQNPFGGPTSVSINPALYSSFPSLEFDSFVTVGAMDSTGFPYGNNALQTIGVDWANFEDNGGDVYTDNGLWFVTPDDTQGEPIMFTNQNCEDKYGVLVSRVTVFGELDSVYMGALFQGKDNTGTTWQATGELTVWYPTITDCNNNGVDDGCDIVNGSSIDANGNGIPDECEFPDCNGNGIDDNDDIANGTSADCNSNGTPDECEMPTGDCNGNDILDDCEIFDDCNDNGIPDECEKFSDCNGNGVPDECEDLQDWDDNGVPDACEDLFAYNTTQGIGYSWIDDAIHDSNDNDIIWVDAAHINSNVDVDYSGKAIDIDVRIGNVDGTSFYMHSGASLIVNPGSHLNDLRSGTSGTATVSTESQLYVDGLTTVYRDSALEIDSGPSALLNDVSLRMSSELGTSGDLEGDGSWTCAEGSAIYVNQLTVDGTLTGTVDIYGNLENRGTVRATDDLLVSNDVVNDNLMAIHRGILYVLGDLTNNGTILGEVDGGPGLRGGSDEPNAGDGMRVAGNYAAGENASILMPHPNWSISVGGNFDVAINDSAMFVMNEATLKLNGHDGEQFVEVMSGDYGPTEDALSPAFGCTYPIGSLNIAVGSHVVLTDTRENDCDDFLAEVIYTESLNVAAGATLNTNGYIIYASEVDNQGTIIGEDDIIIINPPVTGDLDGDGVVGILDILIVIAEWGPCSGACISDMNTDGTVDVLDLLVLIANWTP
;
A
#
# COMPACT_ATOMS: atom_id res chain seq x y z
N MET A 1 6.22 -33.44 46.76
CA MET A 1 6.87 -34.34 47.73
C MET A 1 7.47 -33.48 48.82
N LYS A 2 7.16 -33.71 50.10
CA LYS A 2 7.68 -32.91 51.22
C LYS A 2 9.12 -33.36 51.53
N THR A 3 10.10 -32.53 51.23
CA THR A 3 11.50 -32.72 51.67
C THR A 3 11.72 -31.93 52.96
N HIS A 4 12.05 -32.67 54.02
CA HIS A 4 12.55 -32.15 55.29
C HIS A 4 14.05 -31.90 55.14
N ALA A 5 14.50 -30.65 55.29
CA ALA A 5 15.91 -30.35 55.50
C ALA A 5 16.27 -30.67 56.96
N MET A 6 17.21 -31.59 57.15
CA MET A 6 17.75 -32.01 58.43
C MET A 6 19.07 -31.25 58.65
N LEU A 7 19.03 -30.15 59.42
CA LEU A 7 20.25 -29.48 59.92
C LEU A 7 20.80 -30.28 61.11
N GLY A 8 21.91 -30.99 60.88
CA GLY A 8 22.66 -31.68 61.93
C GLY A 8 23.73 -30.76 62.53
N LEU A 9 23.39 -30.02 63.58
CA LEU A 9 24.39 -29.44 64.48
C LEU A 9 25.04 -30.55 65.31
N GLY A 10 26.28 -30.91 64.98
CA GLY A 10 27.15 -31.74 65.81
C GLY A 10 27.86 -30.90 66.86
N ILE A 11 27.24 -30.70 68.02
CA ILE A 11 27.87 -30.07 69.19
C ILE A 11 28.69 -31.15 69.91
N ALA A 12 30.01 -31.04 69.92
CA ALA A 12 30.88 -31.78 70.83
C ALA A 12 31.62 -30.79 71.74
N SER A 13 30.90 -30.29 72.75
CA SER A 13 31.51 -29.59 73.88
C SER A 13 32.18 -30.60 74.81
N SER A 14 33.50 -30.52 74.98
CA SER A 14 34.20 -31.02 76.17
C SER A 14 34.88 -29.86 76.88
N LEU A 15 34.11 -29.15 77.70
CA LEU A 15 34.60 -28.12 78.60
C LEU A 15 35.30 -28.80 79.80
N ILE A 16 36.62 -28.79 79.85
CA ILE A 16 37.36 -29.08 81.09
C ILE A 16 37.87 -27.76 81.68
N CYS A 17 37.31 -27.40 82.83
CA CYS A 17 37.75 -26.29 83.67
C CYS A 17 39.10 -26.63 84.32
N GLY A 18 40.16 -25.90 83.95
CA GLY A 18 41.47 -25.98 84.58
C GLY A 18 41.86 -24.65 85.23
N THR A 19 41.86 -24.62 86.55
CA THR A 19 42.52 -23.58 87.36
C THR A 19 44.03 -23.64 87.17
N ALA A 20 44.66 -22.49 86.99
CA ALA A 20 46.10 -22.30 86.84
C ALA A 20 46.94 -23.08 87.89
N ALA A 21 47.82 -23.93 87.40
CA ALA A 21 48.97 -24.45 88.13
C ALA A 21 50.17 -24.48 87.17
N SER A 22 51.32 -24.02 87.69
CA SER A 22 52.70 -24.15 87.22
C SER A 22 52.97 -24.93 85.92
N GLY A 23 53.74 -24.32 85.01
CA GLY A 23 54.20 -24.84 83.72
C GLY A 23 54.54 -26.33 83.72
N GLN A 24 53.54 -27.11 83.37
CA GLN A 24 53.59 -28.55 83.16
C GLN A 24 53.01 -28.77 81.77
N PHE A 25 53.77 -29.45 80.91
CA PHE A 25 53.37 -29.81 79.55
C PHE A 25 51.90 -30.25 79.50
N THR A 26 51.12 -29.63 78.60
CA THR A 26 49.74 -30.03 78.32
C THR A 26 49.68 -30.50 76.88
N PHE A 27 49.44 -31.79 76.70
CA PHE A 27 49.28 -32.38 75.38
C PHE A 27 48.07 -31.76 74.67
N GLN A 28 48.31 -31.09 73.53
CA GLN A 28 47.25 -30.40 72.77
C GLN A 28 46.53 -31.31 71.77
N GLY A 29 47.06 -32.51 71.54
CA GLY A 29 46.48 -33.49 70.63
C GLY A 29 47.20 -33.56 69.29
N MET A 30 46.55 -34.23 68.34
CA MET A 30 46.96 -34.32 66.95
C MET A 30 45.95 -33.55 66.09
N ASP A 31 46.44 -33.01 64.98
CA ASP A 31 45.61 -32.35 63.98
C ASP A 31 46.13 -32.70 62.58
N TYR A 32 45.38 -32.35 61.55
CA TYR A 32 45.71 -32.69 60.18
C TYR A 32 45.36 -31.57 59.20
N ARG A 33 45.89 -31.69 57.99
CA ARG A 33 45.40 -30.99 56.81
C ARG A 33 45.49 -31.88 55.59
N VAL A 34 44.55 -31.74 54.67
CA VAL A 34 44.66 -32.28 53.32
C VAL A 34 45.54 -31.33 52.51
N VAL A 35 46.53 -31.89 51.79
CA VAL A 35 47.50 -31.11 51.02
C VAL A 35 47.14 -31.08 49.53
N GLU A 36 46.65 -32.20 49.00
CA GLU A 36 46.35 -32.34 47.58
C GLU A 36 45.38 -33.49 47.34
N THR A 37 44.60 -33.41 46.27
CA THR A 37 43.77 -34.51 45.78
C THR A 37 44.17 -34.90 44.36
N ASN A 38 44.07 -36.18 44.05
CA ASN A 38 44.44 -36.75 42.75
C ASN A 38 45.88 -36.42 42.30
N ALA A 39 46.77 -36.22 43.28
CA ALA A 39 48.17 -35.87 43.07
C ALA A 39 48.97 -36.98 42.36
N VAL A 40 48.49 -38.23 42.47
CA VAL A 40 49.10 -39.40 41.85
C VAL A 40 48.13 -40.09 40.91
N ALA A 41 48.68 -40.80 39.91
CA ALA A 41 47.86 -41.53 38.95
C ALA A 41 47.20 -42.75 39.60
N GLY A 42 45.89 -42.91 39.40
CA GLY A 42 45.12 -44.06 39.91
C GLY A 42 43.66 -43.68 40.17
N ASP A 43 43.01 -44.46 41.02
CA ASP A 43 41.71 -44.11 41.60
C ASP A 43 41.84 -42.82 42.43
N PHE A 44 40.69 -42.24 42.83
CA PHE A 44 40.67 -41.05 43.68
C PHE A 44 41.64 -41.22 44.85
N ASN A 45 42.55 -40.27 45.00
CA ASN A 45 43.54 -40.27 46.06
C ASN A 45 43.66 -38.90 46.70
N TRP A 46 44.09 -38.87 47.94
CA TRP A 46 44.24 -37.64 48.70
C TRP A 46 45.43 -37.74 49.64
N THR A 47 46.20 -36.65 49.71
CA THR A 47 47.43 -36.54 50.50
C THR A 47 47.12 -35.81 51.80
N ILE A 48 47.53 -36.40 52.93
CA ILE A 48 47.25 -35.91 54.27
C ILE A 48 48.55 -35.73 55.03
N GLU A 49 48.67 -34.63 55.77
CA GLU A 49 49.72 -34.43 56.75
C GLU A 49 49.16 -34.50 58.17
N PHE A 50 49.80 -35.32 59.01
CA PHE A 50 49.51 -35.39 60.44
C PHE A 50 50.51 -34.56 61.22
N TYR A 51 50.00 -33.72 62.12
CA TYR A 51 50.79 -32.88 63.01
C TYR A 51 50.54 -33.25 64.46
N LEU A 52 51.60 -33.23 65.26
CA LEU A 52 51.50 -33.16 66.70
C LEU A 52 51.43 -31.70 67.13
N VAL A 53 50.33 -31.28 67.75
CA VAL A 53 50.12 -29.88 68.15
C VAL A 53 50.87 -29.61 69.45
N LEU A 54 51.73 -28.59 69.43
CA LEU A 54 52.61 -28.21 70.53
C LEU A 54 52.64 -26.69 70.68
N ASN A 55 53.07 -26.19 71.83
CA ASN A 55 53.39 -24.76 71.95
C ASN A 55 54.68 -24.45 71.17
N SER A 56 54.84 -23.21 70.70
CA SER A 56 55.99 -22.78 69.89
C SER A 56 57.36 -22.91 70.60
N ASP A 57 57.38 -23.11 71.90
CA ASP A 57 58.57 -23.28 72.76
C ASP A 57 58.77 -24.72 73.26
N GLU A 58 58.00 -25.69 72.75
CA GLU A 58 58.13 -27.13 73.02
C GLU A 58 58.77 -27.86 71.83
N ARG A 59 59.03 -29.17 71.96
CA ARG A 59 59.53 -29.98 70.83
C ARG A 59 59.23 -31.46 70.95
N LEU A 60 59.14 -32.13 69.81
CA LEU A 60 59.01 -33.58 69.67
C LEU A 60 60.38 -34.22 69.38
N ASP A 61 60.72 -35.25 70.14
CA ASP A 61 61.96 -36.03 69.96
C ASP A 61 61.71 -37.38 69.31
N ALA A 62 60.61 -38.03 69.65
CA ALA A 62 60.45 -39.46 69.45
C ALA A 62 58.98 -39.86 69.27
N VAL A 63 58.74 -40.77 68.33
CA VAL A 63 57.44 -41.42 68.09
C VAL A 63 57.62 -42.93 68.26
N ALA A 64 57.05 -43.49 69.32
CA ALA A 64 57.30 -44.83 69.82
C ALA A 64 56.02 -45.66 70.01
N GLY A 65 56.17 -46.98 70.06
CA GLY A 65 55.21 -47.89 70.69
C GLY A 65 55.67 -48.28 72.10
N ASP A 66 54.74 -48.55 73.03
CA ASP A 66 55.06 -48.88 74.43
C ASP A 66 54.52 -50.24 74.90
N GLY A 67 53.96 -51.05 74.00
CA GLY A 67 53.38 -52.36 74.27
C GLY A 67 52.02 -52.34 75.00
N ILE A 68 51.47 -51.15 75.30
CA ILE A 68 50.12 -50.94 75.86
C ILE A 68 49.25 -50.13 74.89
N ASN A 69 49.85 -49.13 74.23
CA ASN A 69 49.28 -48.37 73.13
C ASN A 69 50.01 -48.75 71.84
N ASP A 70 49.26 -49.24 70.86
CA ASP A 70 49.82 -49.69 69.59
C ASP A 70 50.27 -48.49 68.76
N LYS A 71 51.54 -48.44 68.36
CA LYS A 71 52.00 -47.50 67.34
C LYS A 71 51.50 -47.98 65.98
N ARG A 72 50.56 -47.23 65.42
CA ARG A 72 49.86 -47.61 64.19
C ARG A 72 49.64 -46.41 63.27
N LEU A 73 50.12 -46.54 62.05
CA LEU A 73 49.69 -45.74 60.91
C LEU A 73 48.97 -46.70 59.95
N ALA A 74 47.68 -46.50 59.75
CA ALA A 74 46.83 -47.45 59.07
C ALA A 74 45.79 -46.77 58.20
N THR A 75 45.31 -47.49 57.18
CA THR A 75 44.20 -47.02 56.36
C THR A 75 43.19 -48.15 56.10
N SER A 76 41.93 -47.79 55.83
CA SER A 76 40.95 -48.75 55.30
C SER A 76 41.15 -49.06 53.81
N GLY A 77 41.90 -48.20 53.10
CA GLY A 77 42.29 -48.37 51.70
C GLY A 77 43.72 -48.87 51.56
N THR A 78 44.52 -48.20 50.72
CA THR A 78 45.95 -48.47 50.55
C THR A 78 46.75 -47.17 50.47
N PHE A 79 47.95 -47.16 51.04
CA PHE A 79 48.89 -46.04 50.91
C PHE A 79 49.62 -46.11 49.56
N TYR A 80 49.83 -44.95 48.95
CA TYR A 80 50.69 -44.82 47.79
C TYR A 80 52.16 -44.86 48.19
N GLN A 81 52.95 -45.66 47.48
CA GLN A 81 54.39 -45.78 47.64
C GLN A 81 55.11 -45.54 46.31
N ASN A 82 56.09 -44.66 46.31
CA ASN A 82 56.87 -44.30 45.14
C ASN A 82 58.14 -45.17 45.02
N PRO A 83 58.44 -45.77 43.85
CA PRO A 83 59.64 -46.59 43.67
C PRO A 83 60.98 -45.86 43.91
N PHE A 84 60.99 -44.53 43.88
CA PHE A 84 62.18 -43.70 44.11
C PHE A 84 62.21 -43.07 45.52
N GLY A 85 61.22 -43.37 46.35
CA GLY A 85 61.09 -42.88 47.72
C GLY A 85 61.43 -43.94 48.77
N GLY A 86 60.79 -43.83 49.92
CA GLY A 86 61.01 -44.76 51.03
C GLY A 86 60.26 -44.37 52.30
N PRO A 87 60.34 -45.20 53.37
CA PRO A 87 59.40 -45.13 54.50
C PRO A 87 59.53 -43.88 55.38
N THR A 88 60.54 -43.06 55.14
CA THR A 88 60.89 -41.93 55.98
C THR A 88 61.26 -40.71 55.16
N SER A 89 61.09 -39.52 55.72
CA SER A 89 61.46 -38.26 55.07
C SER A 89 62.91 -38.22 54.56
N VAL A 90 63.84 -38.99 55.14
CA VAL A 90 65.25 -39.10 54.69
C VAL A 90 65.37 -39.69 53.28
N SER A 91 64.39 -40.50 52.84
CA SER A 91 64.38 -41.13 51.52
C SER A 91 63.74 -40.25 50.44
N ILE A 92 63.06 -39.16 50.82
CA ILE A 92 62.38 -38.28 49.90
C ILE A 92 63.38 -37.26 49.34
N ASN A 93 63.66 -37.32 48.05
CA ASN A 93 64.67 -36.46 47.41
C ASN A 93 64.02 -35.44 46.46
N PRO A 94 63.90 -34.16 46.86
CA PRO A 94 63.27 -33.12 46.04
C PRO A 94 63.94 -32.89 44.69
N ALA A 95 65.24 -33.22 44.56
CA ALA A 95 65.94 -33.10 43.27
C ALA A 95 65.34 -34.01 42.18
N LEU A 96 64.57 -35.03 42.56
CA LEU A 96 63.91 -35.96 41.65
C LEU A 96 62.50 -35.51 41.25
N TYR A 97 61.87 -34.52 41.91
CA TYR A 97 60.47 -34.11 41.63
C TYR A 97 60.26 -33.69 40.17
N SER A 98 61.25 -33.03 39.55
CA SER A 98 61.15 -32.64 38.14
C SER A 98 61.00 -33.82 37.16
N SER A 99 61.55 -34.98 37.52
CA SER A 99 61.50 -36.20 36.70
C SER A 99 60.42 -37.17 37.17
N PHE A 100 60.08 -37.13 38.46
CA PHE A 100 59.08 -37.97 39.11
C PHE A 100 58.23 -37.12 40.08
N PRO A 101 57.27 -36.33 39.57
CA PRO A 101 56.47 -35.42 40.40
C PRO A 101 55.71 -36.12 41.52
N SER A 102 55.25 -37.35 41.26
CA SER A 102 54.52 -38.15 42.25
C SER A 102 55.36 -38.56 43.47
N LEU A 103 56.68 -38.35 43.46
CA LEU A 103 57.53 -38.62 44.63
C LEU A 103 57.26 -37.66 45.79
N GLU A 104 56.76 -36.45 45.52
CA GLU A 104 56.39 -35.48 46.55
C GLU A 104 55.21 -35.95 47.41
N PHE A 105 54.39 -36.84 46.84
CA PHE A 105 53.19 -37.41 47.45
C PHE A 105 53.43 -38.87 47.90
N ASP A 106 54.69 -39.29 48.01
CA ASP A 106 55.05 -40.57 48.62
C ASP A 106 54.63 -40.63 50.09
N SER A 107 54.28 -41.81 50.58
CA SER A 107 53.83 -41.98 51.97
C SER A 107 55.02 -42.25 52.90
N PHE A 108 55.27 -41.37 53.86
CA PHE A 108 56.40 -41.49 54.77
C PHE A 108 56.12 -40.97 56.18
N VAL A 109 56.94 -41.41 57.13
CA VAL A 109 56.93 -40.91 58.51
C VAL A 109 58.11 -39.97 58.79
N THR A 110 57.94 -39.09 59.78
CA THR A 110 58.97 -38.10 60.12
C THR A 110 58.88 -37.59 61.56
N VAL A 111 59.85 -36.74 61.92
CA VAL A 111 59.77 -35.76 63.00
C VAL A 111 60.18 -34.43 62.39
N GLY A 112 59.18 -33.64 61.99
CA GLY A 112 59.30 -32.29 61.44
C GLY A 112 59.69 -32.20 59.97
N ALA A 113 60.85 -32.73 59.58
CA ALA A 113 61.38 -32.55 58.23
C ALA A 113 60.53 -33.25 57.16
N MET A 114 60.26 -32.59 56.04
CA MET A 114 59.47 -33.11 54.92
C MET A 114 60.29 -33.99 53.96
N ASP A 115 61.60 -33.73 53.86
CA ASP A 115 62.44 -34.40 52.87
C ASP A 115 63.91 -34.54 53.32
N SER A 116 64.73 -35.15 52.47
CA SER A 116 66.16 -35.43 52.70
C SER A 116 67.03 -34.17 52.82
N THR A 117 66.58 -33.01 52.35
CA THR A 117 67.28 -31.73 52.53
C THR A 117 67.04 -31.14 53.92
N GLY A 118 66.02 -31.64 54.62
CA GLY A 118 65.62 -31.15 55.93
C GLY A 118 64.63 -30.00 55.87
N PHE A 119 63.99 -29.72 54.74
CA PHE A 119 62.97 -28.67 54.66
C PHE A 119 61.87 -28.91 55.72
N PRO A 120 61.46 -27.88 56.49
CA PRO A 120 61.91 -26.48 56.49
C PRO A 120 63.07 -26.13 57.44
N TYR A 121 63.69 -27.08 58.14
CA TYR A 121 64.68 -26.90 59.21
C TYR A 121 66.16 -26.88 58.76
N GLY A 122 66.45 -27.29 57.52
CA GLY A 122 67.78 -27.24 56.89
C GLY A 122 68.67 -28.47 57.07
N ASN A 123 68.25 -29.48 57.85
CA ASN A 123 68.85 -30.82 57.88
C ASN A 123 67.80 -31.87 58.28
N ASN A 124 67.97 -33.12 57.83
CA ASN A 124 67.14 -34.25 58.25
C ASN A 124 68.00 -35.34 58.92
N ALA A 125 67.94 -35.41 60.24
CA ALA A 125 68.70 -36.33 61.09
C ALA A 125 67.85 -37.48 61.65
N LEU A 126 66.68 -37.75 61.05
CA LEU A 126 65.75 -38.78 61.52
C LEU A 126 66.40 -40.17 61.55
N GLN A 127 66.23 -40.88 62.67
CA GLN A 127 66.70 -42.25 62.87
C GLN A 127 65.55 -43.19 63.19
N THR A 128 65.67 -44.46 62.80
CA THR A 128 64.66 -45.50 63.06
C THR A 128 65.29 -46.75 63.69
N ILE A 129 64.61 -47.38 64.64
CA ILE A 129 64.99 -48.66 65.24
C ILE A 129 63.77 -49.53 65.51
N GLY A 130 63.83 -50.82 65.18
CA GLY A 130 62.79 -51.80 65.54
C GLY A 130 61.47 -51.69 64.77
N VAL A 131 61.47 -51.10 63.56
CA VAL A 131 60.29 -51.03 62.69
C VAL A 131 60.47 -51.93 61.47
N ASP A 132 59.47 -52.75 61.16
CA ASP A 132 59.41 -53.51 59.91
C ASP A 132 58.63 -52.69 58.87
N TRP A 133 59.29 -52.37 57.77
CA TRP A 133 58.74 -51.52 56.71
C TRP A 133 58.17 -52.31 55.53
N ALA A 134 58.37 -53.64 55.47
CA ALA A 134 58.04 -54.41 54.27
C ALA A 134 56.56 -54.31 53.86
N ASN A 135 55.64 -54.29 54.83
CA ASN A 135 54.21 -54.14 54.52
C ASN A 135 53.86 -52.72 54.00
N PHE A 136 54.45 -51.70 54.61
CA PHE A 136 54.21 -50.30 54.26
C PHE A 136 54.81 -49.95 52.90
N GLU A 137 56.04 -50.37 52.63
CA GLU A 137 56.79 -50.02 51.41
C GLU A 137 56.45 -50.91 50.22
N ASP A 138 56.41 -52.24 50.40
CA ASP A 138 56.24 -53.15 49.26
C ASP A 138 54.77 -53.28 48.84
N ASN A 139 53.82 -53.01 49.76
CA ASN A 139 52.40 -53.27 49.55
C ASN A 139 51.48 -52.08 49.86
N GLY A 140 52.01 -50.92 50.29
CA GLY A 140 51.17 -49.77 50.68
C GLY A 140 50.28 -50.05 51.89
N GLY A 141 50.66 -51.01 52.75
CA GLY A 141 49.86 -51.45 53.89
C GLY A 141 50.20 -50.72 55.19
N ASP A 142 49.53 -51.07 56.29
CA ASP A 142 49.75 -50.45 57.60
C ASP A 142 51.19 -50.55 58.13
N VAL A 143 51.64 -49.52 58.86
CA VAL A 143 52.78 -49.58 59.78
C VAL A 143 52.27 -49.97 61.16
N TYR A 144 52.75 -51.11 61.68
CA TYR A 144 52.41 -51.59 63.02
C TYR A 144 53.66 -52.04 63.77
N THR A 145 53.87 -51.52 64.98
CA THR A 145 54.98 -51.98 65.85
C THR A 145 54.67 -51.78 67.33
N ASP A 146 55.06 -52.75 68.16
CA ASP A 146 54.87 -52.73 69.61
C ASP A 146 56.02 -52.04 70.36
N ASN A 147 57.23 -52.01 69.78
CA ASN A 147 58.46 -51.48 70.40
C ASN A 147 59.36 -50.65 69.48
N GLY A 148 58.94 -50.41 68.24
CA GLY A 148 59.71 -49.67 67.24
C GLY A 148 59.58 -48.16 67.39
N LEU A 149 60.68 -47.45 67.15
CA LEU A 149 60.85 -46.02 67.38
C LEU A 149 61.42 -45.34 66.14
N TRP A 150 60.91 -44.17 65.78
CA TRP A 150 61.67 -43.19 65.02
C TRP A 150 61.85 -41.91 65.84
N PHE A 151 63.04 -41.31 65.76
CA PHE A 151 63.45 -40.24 66.66
C PHE A 151 64.51 -39.34 66.06
N VAL A 152 64.65 -38.17 66.69
CA VAL A 152 65.72 -37.19 66.50
C VAL A 152 66.37 -36.92 67.84
N THR A 153 67.56 -36.33 67.83
CA THR A 153 68.23 -35.95 69.09
C THR A 153 67.78 -34.57 69.54
N PRO A 154 67.95 -34.22 70.82
CA PRO A 154 67.63 -32.88 71.32
C PRO A 154 68.36 -31.72 70.65
N ASP A 155 69.47 -32.00 69.94
CA ASP A 155 70.26 -30.99 69.23
C ASP A 155 69.71 -30.72 67.80
N ASP A 156 68.76 -31.53 67.33
CA ASP A 156 68.17 -31.41 66.00
C ASP A 156 66.95 -30.48 66.02
N THR A 157 67.03 -29.39 65.25
CA THR A 157 65.99 -28.35 65.16
C THR A 157 64.68 -28.85 64.54
N GLN A 158 64.70 -29.94 63.78
CA GLN A 158 63.49 -30.53 63.18
C GLN A 158 62.48 -31.07 64.21
N GLY A 159 62.84 -31.15 65.49
CA GLY A 159 61.89 -31.45 66.55
C GLY A 159 61.03 -30.25 66.99
N GLU A 160 61.40 -29.03 66.60
CA GLU A 160 60.67 -27.79 66.96
C GLU A 160 59.40 -27.65 66.09
N PRO A 161 58.27 -27.15 66.64
CA PRO A 161 57.05 -26.99 65.88
C PRO A 161 57.09 -25.77 64.96
N ILE A 162 56.48 -25.91 63.79
CA ILE A 162 56.24 -24.83 62.83
C ILE A 162 54.76 -24.48 62.79
N MET A 163 54.44 -23.29 62.32
CA MET A 163 53.05 -22.90 62.07
C MET A 163 52.50 -23.68 60.86
N PHE A 164 51.30 -24.24 61.00
CA PHE A 164 50.50 -24.79 59.92
C PHE A 164 49.04 -24.40 60.13
N THR A 165 48.30 -24.27 59.04
CA THR A 165 46.85 -24.08 59.07
C THR A 165 46.19 -25.46 58.96
N ASN A 166 45.32 -25.80 59.90
CA ASN A 166 44.62 -27.08 59.90
C ASN A 166 43.41 -27.09 58.95
N GLN A 167 42.74 -28.24 58.84
CA GLN A 167 41.55 -28.39 57.99
C GLN A 167 40.37 -27.49 58.36
N ASN A 168 40.34 -26.91 59.57
CA ASN A 168 39.30 -25.98 60.02
C ASN A 168 39.72 -24.50 59.86
N CYS A 169 40.72 -24.23 59.02
CA CYS A 169 41.29 -22.90 58.78
C CYS A 169 41.90 -22.23 60.04
N GLU A 170 42.35 -23.00 61.04
CA GLU A 170 42.97 -22.49 62.27
C GLU A 170 44.50 -22.59 62.20
N ASP A 171 45.21 -21.49 62.44
CA ASP A 171 46.67 -21.49 62.55
C ASP A 171 47.13 -22.07 63.90
N LYS A 172 47.95 -23.13 63.84
CA LYS A 172 48.50 -23.85 65.01
C LYS A 172 50.00 -24.08 64.85
N TYR A 173 50.69 -24.26 65.98
CA TYR A 173 52.07 -24.75 66.00
C TYR A 173 52.06 -26.27 66.09
N GLY A 174 52.77 -26.94 65.18
CA GLY A 174 52.85 -28.40 65.17
C GLY A 174 54.12 -28.95 64.55
N VAL A 175 54.44 -30.19 64.92
CA VAL A 175 55.53 -30.97 64.31
C VAL A 175 54.92 -32.02 63.39
N LEU A 176 55.32 -32.03 62.12
CA LEU A 176 54.88 -33.06 61.16
C LEU A 176 55.36 -34.44 61.63
N VAL A 177 54.45 -35.41 61.70
CA VAL A 177 54.77 -36.78 62.12
C VAL A 177 54.63 -37.80 60.98
N SER A 178 53.81 -37.51 59.98
CA SER A 178 53.68 -38.31 58.76
C SER A 178 53.01 -37.51 57.66
N ARG A 179 53.39 -37.77 56.41
CA ARG A 179 52.64 -37.41 55.22
C ARG A 179 52.27 -38.70 54.50
N VAL A 180 51.00 -38.89 54.18
CA VAL A 180 50.52 -40.13 53.53
C VAL A 180 49.51 -39.82 52.45
N THR A 181 49.58 -40.58 51.37
CA THR A 181 48.62 -40.51 50.26
C THR A 181 47.81 -41.78 50.25
N VAL A 182 46.50 -41.67 50.34
CA VAL A 182 45.56 -42.80 50.45
C VAL A 182 44.67 -42.86 49.21
N PHE A 183 44.44 -44.07 48.70
CA PHE A 183 43.44 -44.32 47.66
C PHE A 183 42.07 -44.59 48.29
N GLY A 184 41.04 -43.93 47.75
CA GLY A 184 39.64 -44.07 48.14
C GLY A 184 39.06 -42.85 48.85
N GLU A 185 37.99 -42.26 48.28
CA GLU A 185 37.29 -41.10 48.84
C GLU A 185 36.57 -41.42 50.16
N LEU A 186 36.09 -42.65 50.29
CA LEU A 186 35.39 -43.12 51.49
C LEU A 186 36.33 -43.82 52.49
N ASP A 187 37.62 -43.89 52.20
CA ASP A 187 38.58 -44.54 53.06
C ASP A 187 39.07 -43.60 54.17
N SER A 188 39.47 -44.20 55.30
CA SER A 188 39.97 -43.46 56.46
C SER A 188 41.46 -43.70 56.65
N VAL A 189 42.12 -42.76 57.33
CA VAL A 189 43.51 -42.89 57.76
C VAL A 189 43.57 -42.70 59.28
N TYR A 190 44.18 -43.65 59.97
CA TYR A 190 44.40 -43.65 61.42
C TYR A 190 45.88 -43.49 61.72
N MET A 191 46.23 -42.56 62.61
CA MET A 191 47.56 -42.44 63.20
C MET A 191 47.44 -42.44 64.71
N GLY A 192 48.17 -43.32 65.38
CA GLY A 192 48.26 -43.40 66.83
C GLY A 192 49.65 -43.81 67.28
N ALA A 193 50.19 -43.13 68.30
CA ALA A 193 51.52 -43.44 68.86
C ALA A 193 51.73 -42.85 70.26
N LEU A 194 52.77 -43.32 70.95
CA LEU A 194 53.35 -42.62 72.09
C LEU A 194 54.36 -41.57 71.58
N PHE A 195 54.09 -40.31 71.88
CA PHE A 195 54.96 -39.19 71.57
C PHE A 195 55.80 -38.82 72.78
N GLN A 196 57.08 -38.53 72.57
CA GLN A 196 57.99 -38.07 73.61
C GLN A 196 58.78 -36.86 73.13
N GLY A 197 58.94 -35.87 73.99
CA GLY A 197 59.68 -34.66 73.68
C GLY A 197 60.16 -33.89 74.90
N LYS A 198 60.51 -32.62 74.68
CA LYS A 198 60.89 -31.69 75.75
C LYS A 198 59.89 -30.55 75.84
N ASP A 199 59.55 -30.15 77.06
CA ASP A 199 58.79 -28.93 77.29
C ASP A 199 59.70 -27.71 77.25
N ASN A 200 59.12 -26.51 77.39
CA ASN A 200 59.86 -25.24 77.38
C ASN A 200 60.91 -25.08 78.50
N THR A 201 60.95 -26.00 79.47
CA THR A 201 61.98 -26.06 80.53
C THR A 201 63.06 -27.10 80.25
N GLY A 202 62.94 -27.88 79.17
CA GLY A 202 63.84 -29.00 78.85
C GLY A 202 63.50 -30.30 79.58
N THR A 203 62.37 -30.38 80.26
CA THR A 203 61.91 -31.60 80.96
C THR A 203 61.28 -32.56 79.95
N THR A 204 61.56 -33.86 80.08
CA THR A 204 60.96 -34.86 79.19
C THR A 204 59.48 -35.04 79.49
N TRP A 205 58.65 -34.97 78.45
CA TRP A 205 57.23 -35.35 78.50
C TRP A 205 56.96 -36.57 77.63
N GLN A 206 55.89 -37.29 77.95
CA GLN A 206 55.37 -38.41 77.18
C GLN A 206 53.84 -38.30 77.13
N ALA A 207 53.25 -38.50 75.96
CA ALA A 207 51.80 -38.47 75.77
C ALA A 207 51.40 -39.38 74.61
N THR A 208 50.26 -40.06 74.76
CA THR A 208 49.66 -40.84 73.66
C THR A 208 48.70 -39.94 72.90
N GLY A 209 48.82 -39.93 71.57
CA GLY A 209 47.88 -39.25 70.67
C GLY A 209 47.37 -40.21 69.62
N GLU A 210 46.09 -40.07 69.26
CA GLU A 210 45.47 -40.79 68.17
C GLU A 210 44.51 -39.89 67.39
N LEU A 211 44.43 -40.10 66.07
CA LEU A 211 43.53 -39.38 65.18
C LEU A 211 43.11 -40.27 64.00
N THR A 212 41.80 -40.33 63.74
CA THR A 212 41.22 -40.91 62.52
C THR A 212 40.70 -39.79 61.64
N VAL A 213 41.09 -39.78 60.38
CA VAL A 213 40.70 -38.79 59.37
C VAL A 213 39.90 -39.48 58.25
N TRP A 214 38.85 -38.82 57.79
CA TRP A 214 38.10 -39.15 56.56
C TRP A 214 38.27 -38.02 55.57
N TYR A 215 38.12 -38.28 54.27
CA TYR A 215 38.20 -37.22 53.26
C TYR A 215 37.10 -36.17 53.49
N PRO A 216 37.45 -34.88 53.72
CA PRO A 216 36.48 -33.79 53.69
C PRO A 216 36.19 -33.44 52.23
N THR A 217 34.93 -33.19 51.86
CA THR A 217 34.61 -32.63 50.55
C THR A 217 35.19 -31.23 50.46
N ILE A 218 36.23 -31.05 49.64
CA ILE A 218 36.87 -29.76 49.38
C ILE A 218 36.27 -29.18 48.09
N THR A 219 35.77 -27.95 48.15
CA THR A 219 35.35 -27.17 46.97
C THR A 219 36.34 -26.02 46.85
N ASP A 220 37.10 -25.95 45.77
CA ASP A 220 38.15 -24.94 45.54
C ASP A 220 37.98 -24.43 44.10
N CYS A 221 37.11 -23.44 43.94
CA CYS A 221 36.69 -22.97 42.61
C CYS A 221 37.76 -22.12 41.93
N ASN A 222 38.59 -21.41 42.71
CA ASN A 222 39.69 -20.60 42.19
C ASN A 222 41.02 -21.38 42.04
N ASN A 223 41.02 -22.68 42.41
CA ASN A 223 42.11 -23.64 42.31
C ASN A 223 43.41 -23.18 42.98
N ASN A 224 43.30 -22.50 44.13
CA ASN A 224 44.46 -22.00 44.86
C ASN A 224 45.00 -22.98 45.92
N GLY A 225 44.35 -24.15 46.08
CA GLY A 225 44.69 -25.19 47.05
C GLY A 225 44.06 -24.98 48.43
N VAL A 226 43.15 -24.03 48.58
CA VAL A 226 42.39 -23.72 49.79
C VAL A 226 40.90 -23.90 49.49
N ASP A 227 40.15 -24.52 50.41
CA ASP A 227 38.69 -24.66 50.25
C ASP A 227 38.01 -23.28 50.23
N ASP A 228 37.01 -23.10 49.37
CA ASP A 228 36.20 -21.89 49.19
C ASP A 228 35.69 -21.34 50.53
N GLY A 229 35.29 -22.23 51.44
CA GLY A 229 34.87 -21.86 52.79
C GLY A 229 35.99 -21.24 53.61
N CYS A 230 37.23 -21.72 53.47
CA CYS A 230 38.40 -21.09 54.08
C CYS A 230 38.79 -19.78 53.38
N ASP A 231 38.62 -19.66 52.07
CA ASP A 231 38.92 -18.43 51.33
C ASP A 231 37.99 -17.27 51.72
N ILE A 232 36.70 -17.57 51.88
CA ILE A 232 35.70 -16.61 52.34
C ILE A 232 35.95 -16.23 53.80
N VAL A 233 36.21 -17.21 54.68
CA VAL A 233 36.44 -16.97 56.12
C VAL A 233 37.71 -16.16 56.38
N ASN A 234 38.78 -16.42 55.64
CA ASN A 234 40.06 -15.72 55.79
C ASN A 234 40.12 -14.40 54.99
N GLY A 235 39.10 -14.11 54.18
CA GLY A 235 38.98 -12.88 53.40
C GLY A 235 39.91 -12.81 52.19
N SER A 236 40.37 -13.96 51.67
CA SER A 236 41.06 -14.06 50.38
C SER A 236 40.09 -13.89 49.21
N SER A 237 38.83 -14.31 49.36
CA SER A 237 37.78 -14.16 48.36
C SER A 237 36.52 -13.50 48.95
N ILE A 238 35.75 -12.81 48.09
CA ILE A 238 34.51 -12.10 48.46
C ILE A 238 33.32 -13.01 48.12
N ASP A 239 32.34 -13.08 49.01
CA ASP A 239 31.01 -13.69 48.77
C ASP A 239 29.97 -12.61 49.13
N ALA A 240 29.64 -11.77 48.15
CA ALA A 240 28.81 -10.60 48.35
C ALA A 240 27.34 -10.96 48.58
N ASN A 241 26.88 -12.06 48.00
CA ASN A 241 25.49 -12.50 48.09
C ASN A 241 25.24 -13.53 49.23
N GLY A 242 26.30 -14.06 49.83
CA GLY A 242 26.28 -14.94 51.00
C GLY A 242 25.89 -16.38 50.70
N ASN A 243 26.05 -16.85 49.46
CA ASN A 243 25.62 -18.18 49.02
C ASN A 243 26.67 -19.28 49.29
N GLY A 244 27.86 -18.92 49.78
CA GLY A 244 28.95 -19.83 50.09
C GLY A 244 29.86 -20.17 48.90
N ILE A 245 29.73 -19.45 47.78
CA ILE A 245 30.60 -19.52 46.60
C ILE A 245 31.27 -18.13 46.43
N PRO A 246 32.58 -18.05 46.21
CA PRO A 246 33.25 -16.79 45.89
C PRO A 246 32.66 -16.09 44.65
N ASP A 247 32.49 -14.76 44.69
CA ASP A 247 32.00 -13.91 43.59
C ASP A 247 32.82 -14.10 42.30
N GLU A 248 34.12 -14.38 42.44
CA GLU A 248 35.02 -14.64 41.30
C GLU A 248 34.75 -15.97 40.58
N CYS A 249 33.90 -16.81 41.18
CA CYS A 249 33.44 -18.09 40.66
C CYS A 249 31.96 -18.05 40.25
N GLU A 250 31.33 -16.87 40.27
CA GLU A 250 29.98 -16.66 39.76
C GLU A 250 30.01 -16.24 38.28
N PHE A 251 29.20 -16.91 37.46
CA PHE A 251 29.03 -16.61 36.04
C PHE A 251 27.91 -15.58 35.83
N PRO A 252 27.89 -14.83 34.71
CA PRO A 252 26.75 -13.95 34.37
C PRO A 252 25.47 -14.78 34.29
N ASP A 253 24.47 -14.46 35.11
CA ASP A 253 23.15 -15.10 35.15
C ASP A 253 22.11 -13.99 35.35
N CYS A 254 21.81 -13.29 34.26
CA CYS A 254 21.02 -12.07 34.29
C CYS A 254 19.55 -12.34 34.60
N ASN A 255 19.04 -13.54 34.26
CA ASN A 255 17.66 -13.97 34.53
C ASN A 255 17.51 -14.66 35.91
N GLY A 256 18.61 -14.94 36.60
CA GLY A 256 18.67 -15.49 37.96
C GLY A 256 18.18 -16.94 38.03
N ASN A 257 18.33 -17.70 36.95
CA ASN A 257 17.84 -19.07 36.87
C ASN A 257 18.87 -20.12 37.33
N GLY A 258 20.10 -19.69 37.63
CA GLY A 258 21.23 -20.51 38.07
C GLY A 258 22.04 -21.14 36.94
N ILE A 259 21.87 -20.69 35.70
CA ILE A 259 22.60 -21.10 34.49
C ILE A 259 23.34 -19.86 33.95
N ASP A 260 24.57 -20.03 33.44
CA ASP A 260 25.30 -18.95 32.77
C ASP A 260 24.52 -18.49 31.53
N ASP A 261 24.40 -17.17 31.35
CA ASP A 261 23.80 -16.51 30.20
C ASP A 261 24.27 -17.14 28.86
N ASN A 262 25.56 -17.46 28.74
CA ASN A 262 26.11 -18.10 27.55
C ASN A 262 25.59 -19.52 27.34
N ASP A 263 25.40 -20.27 28.44
CA ASP A 263 24.84 -21.61 28.40
C ASP A 263 23.33 -21.56 28.11
N ASP A 264 22.63 -20.52 28.57
CA ASP A 264 21.22 -20.28 28.26
C ASP A 264 20.99 -20.02 26.77
N ILE A 265 21.83 -19.19 26.16
CA ILE A 265 21.82 -18.91 24.72
C ILE A 265 22.23 -20.16 23.93
N ALA A 266 23.33 -20.82 24.32
CA ALA A 266 23.85 -21.98 23.59
C ALA A 266 22.91 -23.20 23.63
N ASN A 267 22.17 -23.38 24.72
CA ASN A 267 21.17 -24.44 24.86
C ASN A 267 19.79 -24.05 24.32
N GLY A 268 19.61 -22.79 23.89
CA GLY A 268 18.36 -22.26 23.36
C GLY A 268 17.24 -22.15 24.40
N THR A 269 17.59 -22.07 25.68
CA THR A 269 16.66 -21.77 26.78
C THR A 269 16.35 -20.28 26.87
N SER A 270 17.25 -19.43 26.37
CA SER A 270 17.02 -17.99 26.16
C SER A 270 17.41 -17.59 24.73
N ALA A 271 16.77 -16.53 24.21
CA ALA A 271 17.07 -15.95 22.91
C ALA A 271 18.12 -14.83 23.03
N ASP A 272 18.91 -14.62 21.97
CA ASP A 272 19.89 -13.54 21.82
C ASP A 272 19.83 -13.09 20.35
N CYS A 273 18.83 -12.27 20.05
CA CYS A 273 18.47 -11.94 18.69
C CYS A 273 19.42 -10.93 18.04
N ASN A 274 20.05 -10.05 18.83
CA ASN A 274 21.10 -9.12 18.36
C ASN A 274 22.52 -9.72 18.44
N SER A 275 22.67 -10.96 18.95
CA SER A 275 23.91 -11.73 19.05
C SER A 275 25.00 -11.05 19.87
N ASN A 276 24.61 -10.30 20.91
CA ASN A 276 25.54 -9.54 21.73
C ASN A 276 26.09 -10.35 22.93
N GLY A 277 25.59 -11.57 23.15
CA GLY A 277 25.99 -12.47 24.24
C GLY A 277 25.20 -12.29 25.54
N THR A 278 24.15 -11.46 25.53
CA THR A 278 23.20 -11.27 26.63
C THR A 278 21.84 -11.83 26.21
N PRO A 279 21.14 -12.59 27.06
CA PRO A 279 19.78 -13.02 26.79
C PRO A 279 18.81 -11.84 26.61
N ASP A 280 17.91 -11.92 25.62
CA ASP A 280 16.97 -10.86 25.26
C ASP A 280 16.15 -10.38 26.48
N GLU A 281 15.69 -11.32 27.31
CA GLU A 281 14.89 -11.08 28.51
C GLU A 281 15.61 -10.22 29.58
N CYS A 282 16.93 -10.10 29.48
CA CYS A 282 17.75 -9.28 30.35
C CYS A 282 17.99 -7.88 29.80
N GLU A 283 17.66 -7.64 28.53
CA GLU A 283 17.80 -6.35 27.85
C GLU A 283 16.45 -5.63 27.69
N MET A 284 15.33 -6.36 27.81
CA MET A 284 13.96 -5.84 27.73
C MET A 284 13.70 -4.53 28.49
N PRO A 285 14.20 -4.31 29.73
CA PRO A 285 13.89 -3.08 30.46
C PRO A 285 14.45 -1.80 29.83
N THR A 286 15.39 -1.90 28.89
CA THR A 286 16.08 -0.77 28.27
C THR A 286 16.09 -0.79 26.74
N GLY A 287 15.71 -1.91 26.11
CA GLY A 287 15.76 -2.09 24.66
C GLY A 287 14.44 -2.53 24.01
N ASP A 288 13.30 -2.38 24.69
CA ASP A 288 11.94 -2.52 24.11
C ASP A 288 11.18 -1.22 24.38
N CYS A 289 11.24 -0.28 23.43
CA CYS A 289 10.69 1.06 23.64
C CYS A 289 9.15 1.10 23.47
N ASN A 290 8.59 0.18 22.67
CA ASN A 290 7.17 0.14 22.32
C ASN A 290 6.36 -0.78 23.26
N GLY A 291 7.03 -1.57 24.08
CA GLY A 291 6.47 -2.46 25.09
C GLY A 291 5.75 -3.67 24.51
N ASN A 292 6.19 -4.17 23.35
CA ASN A 292 5.56 -5.30 22.66
C ASN A 292 6.15 -6.67 23.03
N ASP A 293 7.09 -6.71 23.97
CA ASP A 293 7.83 -7.88 24.43
C ASP A 293 8.82 -8.45 23.39
N ILE A 294 9.33 -7.61 22.47
CA ILE A 294 10.42 -7.89 21.53
C ILE A 294 11.46 -6.76 21.66
N LEU A 295 12.76 -7.08 21.60
CA LEU A 295 13.81 -6.06 21.60
C LEU A 295 13.84 -5.29 20.29
N ASP A 296 14.12 -4.00 20.39
CA ASP A 296 14.14 -3.08 19.26
C ASP A 296 15.18 -3.50 18.21
N ASP A 297 16.37 -3.97 18.65
CA ASP A 297 17.43 -4.52 17.78
C ASP A 297 17.00 -5.75 16.97
N CYS A 298 15.86 -6.33 17.33
CA CYS A 298 15.33 -7.59 16.80
C CYS A 298 14.04 -7.41 16.04
N GLU A 299 13.59 -6.17 15.95
CA GLU A 299 12.53 -5.71 15.09
C GLU A 299 13.11 -4.98 13.87
N ILE A 300 12.27 -4.81 12.85
CA ILE A 300 12.62 -3.96 11.71
C ILE A 300 11.79 -2.72 11.87
N PHE A 301 12.45 -1.62 12.22
CA PHE A 301 11.84 -0.31 12.32
C PHE A 301 12.35 0.62 11.23
N ASP A 302 11.56 1.66 10.98
CA ASP A 302 12.00 2.84 10.25
C ASP A 302 12.80 3.73 11.25
N ASP A 303 14.00 4.13 10.85
CA ASP A 303 14.90 5.10 11.53
C ASP A 303 15.29 6.10 10.46
N CYS A 304 14.49 7.15 10.31
CA CYS A 304 14.56 8.00 9.14
C CYS A 304 15.77 8.95 9.15
N ASN A 305 16.33 9.21 10.33
CA ASN A 305 17.44 10.14 10.54
C ASN A 305 18.79 9.40 10.71
N ASP A 306 18.78 8.07 10.58
CA ASP A 306 19.91 7.15 10.72
C ASP A 306 20.67 7.32 12.06
N ASN A 307 19.97 7.71 13.14
CA ASN A 307 20.61 7.96 14.43
C ASN A 307 20.76 6.71 15.31
N GLY A 308 20.16 5.59 14.89
CA GLY A 308 20.20 4.30 15.57
C GLY A 308 19.10 4.11 16.62
N ILE A 309 18.11 5.00 16.67
CA ILE A 309 16.92 4.89 17.51
C ILE A 309 15.71 4.79 16.55
N PRO A 310 14.85 3.77 16.69
CA PRO A 310 13.64 3.67 15.87
C PRO A 310 12.72 4.88 16.00
N ASP A 311 12.04 5.26 14.92
CA ASP A 311 11.23 6.50 14.89
C ASP A 311 10.15 6.53 16.00
N GLU A 312 9.56 5.37 16.32
CA GLU A 312 8.55 5.23 17.38
C GLU A 312 9.11 5.37 18.82
N CYS A 313 10.42 5.20 18.98
CA CYS A 313 11.15 5.39 20.23
C CYS A 313 11.64 6.84 20.40
N GLU A 314 11.45 7.67 19.38
CA GLU A 314 11.87 9.07 19.36
C GLU A 314 10.67 10.01 19.58
N LYS A 315 10.99 11.26 19.92
CA LYS A 315 9.98 12.31 20.07
C LYS A 315 10.20 13.36 19.01
N PHE A 316 9.41 13.29 17.96
CA PHE A 316 9.48 14.24 16.86
C PHE A 316 8.37 15.28 16.87
N SER A 317 8.59 16.34 16.09
CA SER A 317 7.49 17.15 15.58
C SER A 317 6.85 16.40 14.41
N ASP A 318 5.53 16.35 14.42
CA ASP A 318 4.68 15.87 13.33
C ASP A 318 3.59 16.95 13.19
N CYS A 319 3.95 18.01 12.47
CA CYS A 319 3.11 19.19 12.32
C CYS A 319 1.87 18.91 11.45
N ASN A 320 1.97 17.97 10.49
CA ASN A 320 0.87 17.62 9.60
C ASN A 320 -0.06 16.51 10.19
N GLY A 321 0.37 15.84 11.26
CA GLY A 321 -0.39 14.85 12.02
C GLY A 321 -0.56 13.51 11.32
N ASN A 322 0.31 13.16 10.37
CA ASN A 322 0.19 11.93 9.58
C ASN A 322 0.85 10.71 10.26
N GLY A 323 1.49 10.89 11.41
CA GLY A 323 2.17 9.85 12.19
C GLY A 323 3.59 9.56 11.72
N VAL A 324 4.10 10.29 10.73
CA VAL A 324 5.50 10.30 10.30
C VAL A 324 6.13 11.59 10.82
N PRO A 325 7.35 11.54 11.39
CA PRO A 325 8.05 12.75 11.83
C PRO A 325 8.39 13.72 10.69
N ASP A 326 8.31 15.03 10.95
CA ASP A 326 8.61 16.08 9.97
C ASP A 326 10.00 15.95 9.33
N GLU A 327 11.01 15.50 10.10
CA GLU A 327 12.38 15.31 9.61
C GLU A 327 12.57 14.08 8.71
N CYS A 328 11.62 13.13 8.79
CA CYS A 328 11.52 11.97 7.90
C CYS A 328 10.76 12.30 6.62
N GLU A 329 10.21 13.51 6.52
CA GLU A 329 9.37 13.96 5.43
C GLU A 329 10.04 15.09 4.66
N ASP A 330 9.83 15.10 3.34
CA ASP A 330 10.15 16.27 2.51
C ASP A 330 8.97 17.24 2.60
N LEU A 331 8.80 17.87 3.77
CA LEU A 331 7.71 18.81 3.97
C LEU A 331 7.97 20.10 3.20
N GLN A 332 6.90 20.60 2.59
CA GLN A 332 6.93 21.80 1.79
C GLN A 332 7.24 23.03 2.67
N ASP A 333 8.21 23.83 2.22
CA ASP A 333 8.57 25.16 2.74
C ASP A 333 8.58 26.12 1.54
N TRP A 334 7.48 26.83 1.28
CA TRP A 334 7.35 27.72 0.12
C TRP A 334 8.07 29.06 0.29
N ASP A 335 8.36 29.48 1.52
CA ASP A 335 9.03 30.76 1.80
C ASP A 335 10.54 30.63 2.07
N ASP A 336 11.06 29.40 2.01
CA ASP A 336 12.45 29.00 2.22
C ASP A 336 13.01 29.45 3.58
N ASN A 337 12.16 29.56 4.62
CA ASN A 337 12.59 30.05 5.93
C ASN A 337 13.22 28.95 6.83
N GLY A 338 13.14 27.68 6.39
CA GLY A 338 13.69 26.51 7.07
C GLY A 338 12.74 25.89 8.09
N VAL A 339 11.49 26.34 8.15
CA VAL A 339 10.39 25.73 8.89
C VAL A 339 9.34 25.31 7.86
N PRO A 340 8.91 24.03 7.83
CA PRO A 340 7.86 23.62 6.92
C PRO A 340 6.56 24.41 7.10
N ASP A 341 5.87 24.70 6.01
CA ASP A 341 4.62 25.50 6.02
C ASP A 341 3.55 24.87 6.93
N ALA A 342 3.51 23.53 6.99
CA ALA A 342 2.64 22.77 7.88
C ALA A 342 2.89 23.08 9.38
N CYS A 343 4.10 23.47 9.76
CA CYS A 343 4.46 23.88 11.12
C CYS A 343 4.18 25.36 11.42
N GLU A 344 3.84 26.14 10.41
CA GLU A 344 3.54 27.58 10.52
C GLU A 344 2.05 27.89 10.36
N ASP A 345 1.22 26.86 10.20
CA ASP A 345 -0.19 26.97 9.82
C ASP A 345 -0.35 27.81 8.54
N LEU A 346 0.57 27.64 7.57
CA LEU A 346 0.54 28.29 6.26
C LEU A 346 0.05 27.29 5.21
N PHE A 347 -1.05 27.63 4.55
CA PHE A 347 -1.73 26.71 3.64
C PHE A 347 -1.98 27.30 2.26
N ALA A 348 -1.88 28.62 2.15
CA ALA A 348 -1.85 29.34 0.89
C ALA A 348 -0.65 30.30 0.87
N TYR A 349 0.04 30.38 -0.25
CA TYR A 349 1.23 31.22 -0.41
C TYR A 349 1.10 32.07 -1.67
N ASN A 350 1.05 33.39 -1.49
CA ASN A 350 1.11 34.32 -2.60
C ASN A 350 2.57 34.45 -3.04
N THR A 351 2.93 33.71 -4.09
CA THR A 351 4.29 33.66 -4.63
C THR A 351 4.74 34.99 -5.23
N THR A 352 3.80 35.82 -5.69
CA THR A 352 4.10 37.13 -6.27
C THR A 352 4.51 38.13 -5.17
N GLN A 353 3.90 38.03 -3.99
CA GLN A 353 4.15 38.91 -2.85
C GLN A 353 5.16 38.34 -1.84
N GLY A 354 5.37 37.01 -1.85
CA GLY A 354 6.21 36.30 -0.90
C GLY A 354 5.60 36.27 0.50
N ILE A 355 4.28 36.06 0.60
CA ILE A 355 3.52 36.07 1.87
C ILE A 355 2.69 34.80 1.97
N GLY A 356 2.81 34.10 3.10
CA GLY A 356 1.97 32.96 3.48
C GLY A 356 0.72 33.36 4.24
N TYR A 357 -0.33 32.55 4.11
CA TYR A 357 -1.65 32.74 4.71
C TYR A 357 -2.19 31.41 5.24
N SER A 358 -2.89 31.46 6.37
CA SER A 358 -3.58 30.29 6.94
C SER A 358 -4.92 29.98 6.27
N TRP A 359 -5.44 30.86 5.43
CA TRP A 359 -6.70 30.68 4.71
C TRP A 359 -6.59 31.23 3.29
N ILE A 360 -7.18 30.51 2.34
CA ILE A 360 -7.18 30.91 0.92
C ILE A 360 -7.94 32.23 0.71
N ASP A 361 -9.04 32.47 1.42
CA ASP A 361 -9.82 33.71 1.31
C ASP A 361 -9.00 34.96 1.67
N ASP A 362 -8.16 34.87 2.70
CA ASP A 362 -7.27 35.96 3.11
C ASP A 362 -6.19 36.20 2.04
N ALA A 363 -5.62 35.13 1.48
CA ALA A 363 -4.67 35.22 0.38
C ALA A 363 -5.31 35.91 -0.84
N ILE A 364 -6.54 35.52 -1.22
CA ILE A 364 -7.28 36.16 -2.31
C ILE A 364 -7.56 37.63 -2.00
N HIS A 365 -7.99 37.95 -0.78
CA HIS A 365 -8.34 39.31 -0.38
C HIS A 365 -7.16 40.28 -0.55
N ASP A 366 -5.97 39.87 -0.12
CA ASP A 366 -4.75 40.68 -0.13
C ASP A 366 -4.02 40.68 -1.49
N SER A 367 -4.39 39.76 -2.40
CA SER A 367 -3.79 39.66 -3.73
C SER A 367 -4.16 40.81 -4.66
N ASN A 368 -3.28 41.16 -5.59
CA ASN A 368 -3.56 42.03 -6.73
C ASN A 368 -3.83 41.21 -8.00
N ASP A 369 -4.34 41.85 -9.05
CA ASP A 369 -4.44 41.19 -10.36
C ASP A 369 -3.06 40.72 -10.84
N ASN A 370 -3.00 39.53 -11.43
CA ASN A 370 -1.84 38.76 -11.86
C ASN A 370 -0.96 38.20 -10.73
N ASP A 371 -1.46 38.19 -9.49
CA ASP A 371 -0.82 37.43 -8.42
C ASP A 371 -1.07 35.92 -8.60
N ILE A 372 -0.09 35.12 -8.20
CA ILE A 372 -0.15 33.66 -8.24
C ILE A 372 -0.15 33.14 -6.80
N ILE A 373 -1.16 32.35 -6.46
CA ILE A 373 -1.34 31.72 -5.15
C ILE A 373 -1.12 30.22 -5.29
N TRP A 374 -0.14 29.68 -4.55
CA TRP A 374 0.00 28.25 -4.34
C TRP A 374 -0.82 27.81 -3.14
N VAL A 375 -1.46 26.65 -3.22
CA VAL A 375 -2.34 26.16 -2.15
C VAL A 375 -2.42 24.64 -2.12
N ASP A 376 -2.62 24.08 -0.93
CA ASP A 376 -2.94 22.67 -0.73
C ASP A 376 -4.44 22.41 -0.92
N ALA A 377 -4.79 21.38 -1.71
CA ALA A 377 -6.16 20.97 -1.92
C ALA A 377 -6.91 20.65 -0.63
N ALA A 378 -6.26 20.10 0.41
CA ALA A 378 -6.91 19.80 1.69
C ALA A 378 -7.55 21.05 2.31
N HIS A 379 -6.92 22.21 2.12
CA HIS A 379 -7.43 23.48 2.60
C HIS A 379 -8.52 24.06 1.72
N ILE A 380 -8.40 23.91 0.39
CA ILE A 380 -9.51 24.21 -0.53
C ILE A 380 -10.75 23.38 -0.17
N ASN A 381 -10.59 22.08 0.03
CA ASN A 381 -11.67 21.13 0.31
C ASN A 381 -12.39 21.41 1.64
N SER A 382 -11.76 22.15 2.56
CA SER A 382 -12.40 22.62 3.79
C SER A 382 -13.37 23.79 3.56
N ASN A 383 -13.30 24.45 2.40
CA ASN A 383 -14.18 25.54 1.99
C ASN A 383 -15.35 25.00 1.18
N VAL A 384 -16.54 25.57 1.44
CA VAL A 384 -17.73 25.29 0.62
C VAL A 384 -17.60 25.94 -0.75
N ASP A 385 -17.00 27.13 -0.79
CA ASP A 385 -16.78 27.90 -2.01
C ASP A 385 -15.50 28.74 -1.93
N VAL A 386 -14.87 28.96 -3.08
CA VAL A 386 -13.71 29.83 -3.28
C VAL A 386 -14.10 30.92 -4.28
N ASP A 387 -14.22 32.16 -3.78
CA ASP A 387 -14.56 33.35 -4.57
C ASP A 387 -13.33 34.20 -4.85
N TYR A 388 -12.99 34.36 -6.14
CA TYR A 388 -11.85 35.16 -6.60
C TYR A 388 -12.06 36.67 -6.35
N SER A 389 -13.23 37.08 -5.83
CA SER A 389 -13.50 38.43 -5.31
C SER A 389 -13.28 39.54 -6.33
N GLY A 390 -13.59 39.27 -7.60
CA GLY A 390 -13.41 40.23 -8.69
C GLY A 390 -12.01 40.30 -9.28
N LYS A 391 -11.06 39.48 -8.84
CA LYS A 391 -9.64 39.60 -9.18
C LYS A 391 -9.23 38.64 -10.30
N ALA A 392 -8.27 39.07 -11.12
CA ALA A 392 -7.63 38.26 -12.14
C ALA A 392 -6.38 37.59 -11.55
N ILE A 393 -6.56 36.58 -10.70
CA ILE A 393 -5.47 35.86 -10.03
C ILE A 393 -5.39 34.42 -10.53
N ASP A 394 -4.21 33.82 -10.36
CA ASP A 394 -3.97 32.41 -10.67
C ASP A 394 -3.89 31.62 -9.35
N ILE A 395 -4.80 30.67 -9.15
CA ILE A 395 -4.74 29.72 -8.03
C ILE A 395 -4.20 28.41 -8.56
N ASP A 396 -3.11 27.94 -7.98
CA ASP A 396 -2.37 26.76 -8.39
C ASP A 396 -2.34 25.75 -7.24
N VAL A 397 -3.08 24.65 -7.42
CA VAL A 397 -3.20 23.59 -6.42
C VAL A 397 -2.01 22.66 -6.54
N ARG A 398 -1.06 22.77 -5.60
CA ARG A 398 0.23 22.08 -5.68
C ARG A 398 0.21 20.68 -5.08
N ILE A 399 -0.68 20.43 -4.13
CA ILE A 399 -0.72 19.20 -3.35
C ILE A 399 -2.16 18.72 -3.26
N GLY A 400 -2.38 17.42 -3.47
CA GLY A 400 -3.69 16.78 -3.36
C GLY A 400 -4.67 17.14 -4.47
N ASN A 401 -5.85 16.51 -4.42
CA ASN A 401 -6.93 16.73 -5.39
C ASN A 401 -8.04 17.54 -4.74
N VAL A 402 -8.62 18.46 -5.52
CA VAL A 402 -9.80 19.20 -5.08
C VAL A 402 -11.01 18.28 -5.15
N ASP A 403 -11.82 18.23 -4.10
CA ASP A 403 -13.01 17.39 -3.99
C ASP A 403 -14.13 18.17 -3.28
N GLY A 404 -15.21 18.46 -4.02
CA GLY A 404 -16.44 19.02 -3.45
C GLY A 404 -16.48 20.54 -3.25
N THR A 405 -15.46 21.27 -3.70
CA THR A 405 -15.42 22.75 -3.59
C THR A 405 -15.95 23.44 -4.84
N SER A 406 -16.71 24.53 -4.64
CA SER A 406 -17.22 25.39 -5.71
C SER A 406 -16.28 26.57 -6.00
N PHE A 407 -16.09 26.94 -7.27
CA PHE A 407 -15.24 28.06 -7.67
C PHE A 407 -16.01 29.16 -8.41
N TYR A 408 -15.83 30.40 -7.96
CA TYR A 408 -16.38 31.60 -8.60
C TYR A 408 -15.24 32.43 -9.18
N MET A 409 -15.01 32.26 -10.47
CA MET A 409 -13.90 32.86 -11.18
C MET A 409 -14.30 34.17 -11.83
N HIS A 410 -13.34 35.06 -12.04
CA HIS A 410 -13.56 36.34 -12.70
C HIS A 410 -12.78 36.45 -14.01
N SER A 411 -12.97 37.56 -14.73
CA SER A 411 -12.25 37.83 -15.96
C SER A 411 -10.73 37.78 -15.73
N GLY A 412 -10.04 36.91 -16.46
CA GLY A 412 -8.60 36.73 -16.38
C GLY A 412 -8.13 35.88 -15.20
N ALA A 413 -9.03 35.27 -14.43
CA ALA A 413 -8.68 34.33 -13.37
C ALA A 413 -8.31 32.95 -13.94
N SER A 414 -7.38 32.27 -13.29
CA SER A 414 -6.97 30.91 -13.62
C SER A 414 -7.03 29.99 -12.40
N LEU A 415 -7.44 28.75 -12.62
CA LEU A 415 -7.41 27.67 -11.65
C LEU A 415 -6.61 26.51 -12.24
N ILE A 416 -5.56 26.07 -11.57
CA ILE A 416 -4.75 24.91 -11.95
C ILE A 416 -5.02 23.83 -10.91
N VAL A 417 -5.54 22.67 -11.32
CA VAL A 417 -5.84 21.54 -10.43
C VAL A 417 -5.11 20.27 -10.85
N ASN A 418 -4.79 19.45 -9.85
CA ASN A 418 -4.16 18.16 -10.07
C ASN A 418 -5.11 17.15 -10.76
N PRO A 419 -4.56 16.19 -11.53
CA PRO A 419 -5.31 15.10 -12.14
C PRO A 419 -6.28 14.38 -11.19
N GLY A 420 -7.53 14.21 -11.61
CA GLY A 420 -8.56 13.53 -10.81
C GLY A 420 -9.21 14.41 -9.74
N SER A 421 -9.17 15.74 -9.91
CA SER A 421 -9.95 16.67 -9.10
C SER A 421 -11.42 16.69 -9.52
N HIS A 422 -12.31 16.72 -8.53
CA HIS A 422 -13.76 16.75 -8.62
C HIS A 422 -14.30 18.07 -8.04
N LEU A 423 -14.56 19.03 -8.92
CA LEU A 423 -15.11 20.31 -8.51
C LEU A 423 -16.62 20.20 -8.29
N ASN A 424 -17.18 20.90 -7.30
CA ASN A 424 -18.63 20.91 -7.09
C ASN A 424 -19.32 21.83 -8.10
N ASP A 425 -19.15 23.16 -7.99
CA ASP A 425 -19.62 24.09 -9.03
C ASP A 425 -18.44 24.83 -9.66
N LEU A 426 -18.57 25.22 -10.92
CA LEU A 426 -17.61 26.08 -11.61
C LEU A 426 -18.35 27.24 -12.27
N ARG A 427 -18.02 28.49 -11.93
CA ARG A 427 -18.69 29.65 -12.53
C ARG A 427 -17.71 30.67 -13.07
N SER A 428 -17.98 31.16 -14.28
CA SER A 428 -17.24 32.28 -14.86
C SER A 428 -17.67 33.62 -14.25
N GLY A 429 -16.93 34.69 -14.59
CA GLY A 429 -17.32 36.06 -14.29
C GLY A 429 -18.38 36.56 -15.27
N THR A 430 -18.78 37.82 -15.16
CA THR A 430 -19.77 38.44 -16.07
C THR A 430 -19.15 39.15 -17.29
N SER A 431 -17.88 38.88 -17.57
CA SER A 431 -17.13 39.39 -18.72
C SER A 431 -15.81 38.65 -18.86
N GLY A 432 -15.21 38.68 -20.05
CA GLY A 432 -13.88 38.15 -20.30
C GLY A 432 -13.79 36.64 -20.12
N THR A 433 -12.57 36.10 -20.04
CA THR A 433 -12.31 34.66 -20.00
C THR A 433 -11.77 34.23 -18.64
N ALA A 434 -12.34 33.19 -18.06
CA ALA A 434 -11.74 32.45 -16.95
C ALA A 434 -11.18 31.12 -17.46
N THR A 435 -10.09 30.64 -16.88
CA THR A 435 -9.42 29.41 -17.35
C THR A 435 -9.31 28.39 -16.22
N VAL A 436 -9.66 27.14 -16.48
CA VAL A 436 -9.34 26.01 -15.60
C VAL A 436 -8.40 25.08 -16.34
N SER A 437 -7.32 24.63 -15.72
CA SER A 437 -6.35 23.75 -16.35
C SER A 437 -6.00 22.56 -15.47
N THR A 438 -5.77 21.42 -16.11
CA THR A 438 -5.28 20.20 -15.47
C THR A 438 -4.57 19.32 -16.49
N GLU A 439 -3.54 18.60 -16.06
CA GLU A 439 -2.77 17.71 -16.96
C GLU A 439 -3.55 16.46 -17.40
N SER A 440 -4.75 16.23 -16.88
CA SER A 440 -5.56 15.03 -17.14
C SER A 440 -7.05 15.37 -17.22
N GLN A 441 -7.92 14.39 -16.96
CA GLN A 441 -9.36 14.58 -17.01
C GLN A 441 -9.84 15.46 -15.84
N LEU A 442 -10.66 16.47 -16.14
CA LEU A 442 -11.34 17.31 -15.15
C LEU A 442 -12.76 16.80 -14.93
N TYR A 443 -13.22 16.80 -13.67
CA TYR A 443 -14.60 16.51 -13.31
C TYR A 443 -15.24 17.72 -12.64
N VAL A 444 -16.43 18.11 -13.12
CA VAL A 444 -17.31 19.07 -12.43
C VAL A 444 -18.64 18.38 -12.16
N ASP A 445 -18.81 17.94 -10.92
CA ASP A 445 -19.91 17.06 -10.50
C ASP A 445 -21.24 17.80 -10.31
N GLY A 446 -21.19 19.10 -10.04
CA GLY A 446 -22.35 19.98 -9.92
C GLY A 446 -22.56 20.85 -11.16
N LEU A 447 -22.82 22.14 -10.95
CA LEU A 447 -23.22 23.06 -12.02
C LEU A 447 -22.05 23.90 -12.54
N THR A 448 -21.76 23.76 -13.82
CA THR A 448 -20.93 24.71 -14.56
C THR A 448 -21.80 25.84 -15.10
N THR A 449 -21.53 27.10 -14.72
CA THR A 449 -22.24 28.27 -15.23
C THR A 449 -21.30 29.21 -15.96
N VAL A 450 -21.51 29.40 -17.26
CA VAL A 450 -20.84 30.46 -18.01
C VAL A 450 -21.81 31.64 -18.13
N TYR A 451 -21.51 32.72 -17.41
CA TYR A 451 -22.36 33.91 -17.39
C TYR A 451 -22.33 34.67 -18.72
N ARG A 452 -23.27 35.62 -18.84
CA ARG A 452 -23.47 36.41 -20.05
C ARG A 452 -22.20 37.14 -20.45
N ASP A 453 -21.92 37.20 -21.75
CA ASP A 453 -20.80 37.96 -22.34
C ASP A 453 -19.42 37.53 -21.78
N SER A 454 -19.31 36.29 -21.31
CA SER A 454 -18.08 35.72 -20.73
C SER A 454 -17.72 34.39 -21.38
N ALA A 455 -16.46 34.00 -21.23
CA ALA A 455 -15.94 32.72 -21.66
C ALA A 455 -15.39 31.93 -20.46
N LEU A 456 -15.53 30.62 -20.53
CA LEU A 456 -14.83 29.67 -19.67
C LEU A 456 -14.02 28.74 -20.57
N GLU A 457 -12.71 28.70 -20.36
CA GLU A 457 -11.79 27.82 -21.08
C GLU A 457 -11.32 26.71 -20.14
N ILE A 458 -11.47 25.46 -20.55
CA ILE A 458 -11.03 24.29 -19.81
C ILE A 458 -9.90 23.64 -20.59
N ASP A 459 -8.67 23.87 -20.13
CA ASP A 459 -7.49 23.21 -20.64
C ASP A 459 -7.27 21.88 -19.90
N SER A 460 -8.08 20.88 -20.24
CA SER A 460 -7.92 19.51 -19.73
C SER A 460 -7.17 18.66 -20.75
N GLY A 461 -6.25 17.81 -20.26
CA GLY A 461 -5.39 16.99 -21.13
C GLY A 461 -6.17 16.20 -22.20
N PRO A 462 -6.85 15.09 -21.85
CA PRO A 462 -7.63 14.30 -22.82
C PRO A 462 -9.10 14.71 -22.91
N SER A 463 -9.76 15.00 -21.78
CA SER A 463 -11.20 15.31 -21.75
C SER A 463 -11.63 16.07 -20.48
N ALA A 464 -12.80 16.70 -20.51
CA ALA A 464 -13.49 17.24 -19.34
C ALA A 464 -14.91 16.69 -19.24
N LEU A 465 -15.35 16.34 -18.03
CA LEU A 465 -16.69 15.83 -17.74
C LEU A 465 -17.44 16.86 -16.92
N LEU A 466 -18.51 17.40 -17.51
CA LEU A 466 -19.37 18.38 -16.85
C LEU A 466 -20.75 17.77 -16.68
N ASN A 467 -21.23 17.68 -15.43
CA ASN A 467 -22.55 17.18 -15.15
C ASN A 467 -23.63 18.17 -15.66
N ASP A 468 -23.98 19.18 -14.88
CA ASP A 468 -24.93 20.21 -15.31
C ASP A 468 -24.19 21.42 -15.91
N VAL A 469 -24.72 21.97 -17.00
CA VAL A 469 -24.16 23.17 -17.66
C VAL A 469 -25.24 24.22 -17.91
N SER A 470 -24.93 25.48 -17.59
CA SER A 470 -25.76 26.64 -17.93
C SER A 470 -24.94 27.68 -18.69
N LEU A 471 -25.09 27.69 -20.02
CA LEU A 471 -24.54 28.72 -20.89
C LEU A 471 -25.55 29.85 -21.02
N ARG A 472 -25.18 31.03 -20.53
CA ARG A 472 -26.02 32.24 -20.62
C ARG A 472 -25.87 32.90 -21.99
N MET A 473 -26.65 33.96 -22.22
CA MET A 473 -26.66 34.63 -23.53
C MET A 473 -25.24 35.09 -23.90
N SER A 474 -24.82 34.84 -25.15
CA SER A 474 -23.51 35.27 -25.65
C SER A 474 -22.33 34.77 -24.80
N SER A 475 -22.44 33.57 -24.21
CA SER A 475 -21.37 32.94 -23.42
C SER A 475 -20.64 31.87 -24.21
N GLU A 476 -19.35 31.69 -23.93
CA GLU A 476 -18.51 30.73 -24.63
C GLU A 476 -17.93 29.68 -23.68
N LEU A 477 -18.01 28.39 -24.03
CA LEU A 477 -17.35 27.31 -23.33
C LEU A 477 -16.33 26.67 -24.27
N GLY A 478 -15.05 26.74 -23.95
CA GLY A 478 -13.97 26.15 -24.73
C GLY A 478 -13.28 25.01 -24.00
N THR A 479 -12.88 23.97 -24.72
CA THR A 479 -12.00 22.92 -24.20
C THR A 479 -10.85 22.63 -25.17
N SER A 480 -9.67 22.28 -24.64
CA SER A 480 -8.55 21.83 -25.47
C SER A 480 -8.67 20.35 -25.87
N GLY A 481 -9.27 19.53 -25.00
CA GLY A 481 -9.63 18.12 -25.24
C GLY A 481 -11.10 17.90 -25.61
N ASP A 482 -11.56 16.66 -25.45
CA ASP A 482 -12.98 16.29 -25.64
C ASP A 482 -13.84 16.73 -24.43
N LEU A 483 -15.13 16.88 -24.65
CA LEU A 483 -16.08 17.35 -23.64
C LEU A 483 -17.25 16.38 -23.53
N GLU A 484 -17.52 15.88 -22.33
CA GLU A 484 -18.63 14.95 -22.07
C GLU A 484 -19.64 15.57 -21.09
N GLY A 485 -20.92 15.50 -21.47
CA GLY A 485 -22.03 16.12 -20.77
C GLY A 485 -23.04 15.10 -20.25
N ASP A 486 -22.95 14.77 -18.96
CA ASP A 486 -23.76 13.72 -18.32
C ASP A 486 -25.14 14.21 -17.83
N GLY A 487 -25.22 15.48 -17.45
CA GLY A 487 -26.40 16.07 -16.83
C GLY A 487 -27.21 16.96 -17.77
N SER A 488 -27.83 18.00 -17.22
CA SER A 488 -28.68 18.93 -17.97
C SER A 488 -27.88 20.14 -18.43
N TRP A 489 -27.79 20.29 -19.74
CA TRP A 489 -27.15 21.41 -20.42
C TRP A 489 -28.23 22.36 -20.96
N THR A 490 -28.17 23.60 -20.50
CA THR A 490 -29.08 24.68 -20.91
C THR A 490 -28.31 25.77 -21.63
N CYS A 491 -28.62 25.95 -22.91
CA CYS A 491 -27.90 26.88 -23.78
C CYS A 491 -28.80 28.02 -24.22
N ALA A 492 -28.40 29.26 -23.92
CA ALA A 492 -29.12 30.45 -24.32
C ALA A 492 -28.63 31.02 -25.66
N GLU A 493 -29.41 31.92 -26.23
CA GLU A 493 -29.11 32.59 -27.51
C GLU A 493 -27.69 33.15 -27.57
N GLY A 494 -27.00 32.85 -28.68
CA GLY A 494 -25.65 33.30 -28.97
C GLY A 494 -24.56 32.60 -28.15
N SER A 495 -24.88 31.55 -27.39
CA SER A 495 -23.87 30.72 -26.74
C SER A 495 -23.11 29.85 -27.74
N ALA A 496 -21.83 29.61 -27.47
CA ALA A 496 -20.97 28.78 -28.30
C ALA A 496 -20.15 27.79 -27.46
N ILE A 497 -19.90 26.62 -28.04
CA ILE A 497 -19.06 25.56 -27.50
C ILE A 497 -17.92 25.32 -28.49
N TYR A 498 -16.68 25.41 -28.06
CA TYR A 498 -15.48 25.12 -28.86
C TYR A 498 -14.81 23.86 -28.33
N VAL A 499 -14.85 22.77 -29.10
CA VAL A 499 -14.40 21.45 -28.67
C VAL A 499 -13.82 20.66 -29.84
N ASN A 500 -13.06 19.61 -29.57
CA ASN A 500 -12.79 18.60 -30.60
C ASN A 500 -14.02 17.69 -30.83
N GLN A 501 -14.54 17.11 -29.75
CA GLN A 501 -15.79 16.35 -29.74
C GLN A 501 -16.60 16.72 -28.49
N LEU A 502 -17.89 17.00 -28.68
CA LEU A 502 -18.88 17.07 -27.60
C LEU A 502 -19.68 15.78 -27.61
N THR A 503 -19.61 15.03 -26.52
CA THR A 503 -20.47 13.88 -26.28
C THR A 503 -21.54 14.23 -25.26
N VAL A 504 -22.82 14.01 -25.61
CA VAL A 504 -23.97 14.32 -24.76
C VAL A 504 -24.64 13.03 -24.32
N ASP A 505 -24.53 12.68 -23.04
CA ASP A 505 -25.20 11.53 -22.42
C ASP A 505 -26.47 11.93 -21.69
N GLY A 506 -26.49 13.15 -21.15
CA GLY A 506 -27.64 13.73 -20.49
C GLY A 506 -28.61 14.40 -21.46
N THR A 507 -28.88 15.68 -21.24
CA THR A 507 -29.78 16.46 -22.09
C THR A 507 -29.19 17.83 -22.41
N LEU A 508 -29.01 18.11 -23.70
CA LEU A 508 -28.72 19.45 -24.21
C LEU A 508 -30.01 20.09 -24.71
N THR A 509 -30.39 21.24 -24.16
CA THR A 509 -31.58 21.99 -24.57
C THR A 509 -31.25 23.45 -24.78
N GLY A 510 -31.61 23.98 -25.95
CA GLY A 510 -31.43 25.40 -26.24
C GLY A 510 -31.07 25.70 -27.69
N THR A 511 -30.39 26.82 -27.87
CA THR A 511 -29.72 27.24 -29.10
C THR A 511 -28.24 27.42 -28.76
N VAL A 512 -27.36 26.82 -29.55
CA VAL A 512 -25.92 26.84 -29.33
C VAL A 512 -25.19 26.55 -30.64
N ASP A 513 -24.06 27.22 -30.83
CA ASP A 513 -23.12 26.90 -31.90
C ASP A 513 -22.04 25.96 -31.34
N ILE A 514 -21.98 24.74 -31.85
CA ILE A 514 -20.95 23.75 -31.50
C ILE A 514 -19.90 23.75 -32.61
N TYR A 515 -18.73 24.29 -32.28
CA TYR A 515 -17.55 24.26 -33.13
C TYR A 515 -16.73 23.01 -32.83
N GLY A 516 -17.13 21.87 -33.41
CA GLY A 516 -16.55 20.55 -33.19
C GLY A 516 -17.49 19.43 -33.69
N ASN A 517 -17.14 18.17 -33.40
CA ASN A 517 -18.03 17.03 -33.63
C ASN A 517 -19.06 16.93 -32.49
N LEU A 518 -20.24 16.36 -32.78
CA LEU A 518 -21.27 16.07 -31.79
C LEU A 518 -21.64 14.59 -31.80
N GLU A 519 -21.51 13.92 -30.66
CA GLU A 519 -22.01 12.57 -30.40
C GLU A 519 -23.17 12.65 -29.40
N ASN A 520 -24.40 12.40 -29.85
CA ASN A 520 -25.59 12.42 -29.00
C ASN A 520 -25.99 11.00 -28.58
N ARG A 521 -25.60 10.60 -27.37
CA ARG A 521 -26.02 9.36 -26.69
C ARG A 521 -27.28 9.57 -25.82
N GLY A 522 -27.57 10.82 -25.47
CA GLY A 522 -28.67 11.27 -24.63
C GLY A 522 -29.79 11.96 -25.41
N THR A 523 -30.07 13.22 -25.09
CA THR A 523 -31.10 13.99 -25.79
C THR A 523 -30.63 15.38 -26.16
N VAL A 524 -30.72 15.73 -27.45
CA VAL A 524 -30.55 17.10 -27.94
C VAL A 524 -31.92 17.69 -28.27
N ARG A 525 -32.25 18.86 -27.71
CA ARG A 525 -33.47 19.62 -27.99
C ARG A 525 -33.10 21.00 -28.51
N ALA A 526 -33.10 21.16 -29.83
CA ALA A 526 -32.92 22.45 -30.49
C ALA A 526 -34.21 23.26 -30.34
N THR A 527 -34.15 24.33 -29.55
CA THR A 527 -35.32 25.22 -29.33
C THR A 527 -35.45 26.32 -30.39
N ASP A 528 -34.38 26.53 -31.13
CA ASP A 528 -34.22 27.46 -32.27
C ASP A 528 -33.04 26.90 -33.12
N ASP A 529 -32.43 27.72 -33.96
CA ASP A 529 -31.22 27.36 -34.72
C ASP A 529 -30.12 26.75 -33.81
N LEU A 530 -29.58 25.62 -34.25
CA LEU A 530 -28.43 24.93 -33.64
C LEU A 530 -27.42 24.61 -34.74
N LEU A 531 -26.17 25.00 -34.55
CA LEU A 531 -25.10 24.73 -35.50
C LEU A 531 -24.13 23.69 -34.94
N VAL A 532 -23.75 22.73 -35.78
CA VAL A 532 -22.61 21.84 -35.57
C VAL A 532 -21.67 22.01 -36.76
N SER A 533 -20.43 22.44 -36.51
CA SER A 533 -19.48 22.77 -37.57
C SER A 533 -18.85 21.56 -38.25
N ASN A 534 -18.95 20.37 -37.65
CA ASN A 534 -18.39 19.13 -38.17
C ASN A 534 -19.45 18.02 -38.17
N ASP A 535 -19.04 16.79 -37.86
CA ASP A 535 -19.88 15.59 -38.00
C ASP A 535 -20.78 15.42 -36.78
N VAL A 536 -21.96 14.84 -37.02
CA VAL A 536 -22.96 14.50 -36.00
C VAL A 536 -23.22 13.00 -36.02
N VAL A 537 -23.12 12.37 -34.85
CA VAL A 537 -23.62 11.02 -34.61
C VAL A 537 -24.79 11.12 -33.63
N ASN A 538 -25.98 10.69 -34.06
CA ASN A 538 -27.17 10.65 -33.22
C ASN A 538 -27.52 9.19 -32.87
N ASP A 539 -27.22 8.76 -31.65
CA ASP A 539 -27.52 7.42 -31.16
C ASP A 539 -28.80 7.34 -30.33
N ASN A 540 -29.43 8.48 -30.05
CA ASN A 540 -30.66 8.55 -29.27
C ASN A 540 -31.60 9.65 -29.80
N LEU A 541 -32.07 10.61 -28.99
CA LEU A 541 -33.10 11.56 -29.43
C LEU A 541 -32.51 12.92 -29.81
N MET A 542 -32.80 13.37 -31.02
CA MET A 542 -32.61 14.75 -31.45
C MET A 542 -33.95 15.37 -31.85
N ALA A 543 -34.47 16.26 -31.02
CA ALA A 543 -35.74 16.95 -31.24
C ALA A 543 -35.49 18.39 -31.69
N ILE A 544 -36.08 18.76 -32.82
CA ILE A 544 -36.05 20.10 -33.39
C ILE A 544 -37.42 20.71 -33.14
N HIS A 545 -37.47 21.69 -32.26
CA HIS A 545 -38.72 22.36 -31.91
C HIS A 545 -39.05 23.48 -32.90
N ARG A 546 -38.06 24.32 -33.21
CA ARG A 546 -38.13 25.44 -34.16
C ARG A 546 -36.74 25.68 -34.76
N GLY A 547 -36.70 26.42 -35.87
CA GLY A 547 -35.45 26.78 -36.52
C GLY A 547 -34.81 25.63 -37.27
N ILE A 548 -33.51 25.73 -37.51
CA ILE A 548 -32.74 24.81 -38.33
C ILE A 548 -31.58 24.22 -37.53
N LEU A 549 -31.52 22.89 -37.53
CA LEU A 549 -30.30 22.16 -37.21
C LEU A 549 -29.35 22.22 -38.41
N TYR A 550 -28.27 22.97 -38.29
CA TYR A 550 -27.19 23.01 -39.28
C TYR A 550 -26.09 22.02 -38.91
N VAL A 551 -25.76 21.13 -39.82
CA VAL A 551 -24.61 20.21 -39.73
C VAL A 551 -23.73 20.47 -40.93
N LEU A 552 -22.54 21.02 -40.71
CA LEU A 552 -21.61 21.34 -41.81
C LEU A 552 -20.76 20.14 -42.26
N GLY A 553 -20.73 19.06 -41.47
CA GLY A 553 -20.15 17.77 -41.83
C GLY A 553 -21.19 16.72 -42.25
N ASP A 554 -20.86 15.46 -41.99
CA ASP A 554 -21.74 14.31 -42.18
C ASP A 554 -22.65 14.09 -40.95
N LEU A 555 -23.86 13.57 -41.18
CA LEU A 555 -24.79 13.20 -40.11
C LEU A 555 -25.11 11.71 -40.20
N THR A 556 -24.74 10.96 -39.17
CA THR A 556 -25.13 9.55 -38.99
C THR A 556 -26.22 9.45 -37.92
N ASN A 557 -27.39 8.95 -38.30
CA ASN A 557 -28.54 8.77 -37.42
C ASN A 557 -28.77 7.28 -37.11
N ASN A 558 -28.49 6.87 -35.87
CA ASN A 558 -28.81 5.55 -35.33
C ASN A 558 -30.01 5.59 -34.37
N GLY A 559 -30.44 6.78 -33.93
CA GLY A 559 -31.57 7.03 -33.05
C GLY A 559 -32.77 7.67 -33.75
N THR A 560 -33.44 8.62 -33.08
CA THR A 560 -34.62 9.33 -33.58
C THR A 560 -34.33 10.80 -33.80
N ILE A 561 -34.59 11.30 -35.00
CA ILE A 561 -34.70 12.73 -35.30
C ILE A 561 -36.18 13.11 -35.40
N LEU A 562 -36.62 14.09 -34.63
CA LEU A 562 -38.03 14.49 -34.52
C LEU A 562 -38.19 16.00 -34.73
N GLY A 563 -38.94 16.41 -35.75
CA GLY A 563 -39.51 17.74 -35.86
C GLY A 563 -40.80 17.83 -35.04
N GLU A 564 -40.78 18.55 -33.92
CA GLU A 564 -41.92 18.63 -33.02
C GLU A 564 -43.05 19.52 -33.57
N VAL A 565 -44.29 19.03 -33.54
CA VAL A 565 -45.48 19.85 -33.79
C VAL A 565 -46.17 20.11 -32.46
N ASP A 566 -46.00 21.31 -31.89
CA ASP A 566 -46.66 21.67 -30.63
C ASP A 566 -48.12 22.11 -30.87
N GLY A 567 -49.07 21.26 -30.46
CA GLY A 567 -50.51 21.55 -30.49
C GLY A 567 -51.12 21.91 -29.12
N GLY A 568 -50.32 22.16 -28.07
CA GLY A 568 -50.81 22.20 -26.68
C GLY A 568 -50.52 23.50 -25.89
N PRO A 569 -51.26 23.77 -24.78
CA PRO A 569 -51.07 24.96 -23.94
C PRO A 569 -49.96 24.73 -22.90
N GLY A 570 -48.75 24.38 -23.35
CA GLY A 570 -47.59 24.08 -22.51
C GLY A 570 -46.78 25.32 -22.08
N LEU A 571 -45.87 25.15 -21.10
CA LEU A 571 -45.01 26.19 -20.49
C LEU A 571 -44.05 26.91 -21.46
N ARG A 572 -43.95 26.46 -22.73
CA ARG A 572 -43.11 27.08 -23.78
C ARG A 572 -43.92 27.82 -24.85
N GLY A 573 -45.25 27.86 -24.71
CA GLY A 573 -46.16 28.85 -25.29
C GLY A 573 -46.04 29.10 -26.79
N GLY A 574 -46.70 28.28 -27.60
CA GLY A 574 -47.08 28.68 -28.96
C GLY A 574 -48.03 27.67 -29.58
N SER A 575 -49.21 28.12 -30.00
CA SER A 575 -50.12 27.39 -30.88
C SER A 575 -49.63 27.39 -32.33
N ASP A 576 -48.31 27.39 -32.53
CA ASP A 576 -47.73 27.72 -33.82
C ASP A 576 -47.08 26.48 -34.40
N GLU A 577 -47.58 26.10 -35.57
CA GLU A 577 -46.94 25.20 -36.51
C GLU A 577 -45.48 25.63 -36.77
N PRO A 578 -44.57 24.70 -37.14
CA PRO A 578 -43.20 25.05 -37.51
C PRO A 578 -43.20 26.08 -38.65
N ASN A 579 -42.23 26.99 -38.69
CA ASN A 579 -42.15 27.99 -39.77
C ASN A 579 -41.68 27.33 -41.06
N ALA A 580 -42.13 27.86 -42.20
CA ALA A 580 -41.67 27.38 -43.51
C ALA A 580 -40.14 27.46 -43.62
N GLY A 581 -39.49 26.30 -43.74
CA GLY A 581 -38.04 26.19 -43.86
C GLY A 581 -37.31 25.79 -42.58
N ASP A 582 -38.03 25.61 -41.46
CA ASP A 582 -37.52 24.94 -40.27
C ASP A 582 -37.16 23.47 -40.60
N GLY A 583 -36.28 22.87 -39.81
CA GLY A 583 -35.89 21.46 -39.96
C GLY A 583 -34.38 21.27 -39.88
N MET A 584 -33.79 20.64 -40.90
CA MET A 584 -32.40 20.19 -40.86
C MET A 584 -31.66 20.51 -42.15
N ARG A 585 -30.39 20.90 -42.03
CA ARG A 585 -29.50 21.12 -43.17
C ARG A 585 -28.17 20.43 -42.93
N VAL A 586 -27.90 19.39 -43.71
CA VAL A 586 -26.65 18.63 -43.68
C VAL A 586 -25.85 18.99 -44.92
N ALA A 587 -24.66 19.56 -44.75
CA ALA A 587 -23.80 19.91 -45.88
C ALA A 587 -23.12 18.67 -46.48
N GLY A 588 -22.75 17.69 -45.64
CA GLY A 588 -22.22 16.40 -46.03
C GLY A 588 -23.31 15.34 -46.27
N ASN A 589 -22.94 14.08 -46.08
CA ASN A 589 -23.81 12.92 -46.22
C ASN A 589 -24.81 12.83 -45.05
N TYR A 590 -26.04 12.44 -45.34
CA TYR A 590 -27.00 11.99 -44.35
C TYR A 590 -27.12 10.47 -44.45
N ALA A 591 -26.73 9.77 -43.39
CA ALA A 591 -26.86 8.32 -43.27
C ALA A 591 -27.80 7.96 -42.11
N ALA A 592 -28.67 6.96 -42.31
CA ALA A 592 -29.54 6.45 -41.24
C ALA A 592 -29.50 4.91 -41.15
N GLY A 593 -29.42 4.37 -39.95
CA GLY A 593 -29.42 2.92 -39.70
C GLY A 593 -30.82 2.28 -39.72
N GLU A 594 -30.86 0.94 -39.71
CA GLU A 594 -32.09 0.14 -39.83
C GLU A 594 -33.17 0.43 -38.79
N ASN A 595 -32.76 0.77 -37.58
CA ASN A 595 -33.67 1.05 -36.46
C ASN A 595 -33.81 2.54 -36.17
N ALA A 596 -33.24 3.40 -37.01
CA ALA A 596 -33.32 4.84 -36.85
C ALA A 596 -34.71 5.36 -37.19
N SER A 597 -35.01 6.59 -36.79
CA SER A 597 -36.25 7.29 -37.16
C SER A 597 -35.97 8.71 -37.64
N ILE A 598 -36.79 9.15 -38.59
CA ILE A 598 -36.87 10.52 -39.05
C ILE A 598 -38.34 10.92 -39.13
N LEU A 599 -38.76 11.81 -38.23
CA LEU A 599 -40.16 12.12 -37.99
C LEU A 599 -40.40 13.62 -38.19
N MET A 600 -40.94 14.02 -39.34
CA MET A 600 -41.22 15.40 -39.72
C MET A 600 -42.71 15.56 -40.15
N PRO A 601 -43.67 15.45 -39.22
CA PRO A 601 -45.10 15.37 -39.52
C PRO A 601 -45.74 16.74 -39.79
N HIS A 602 -45.17 17.54 -40.70
CA HIS A 602 -45.71 18.86 -41.09
C HIS A 602 -45.11 19.36 -42.41
N PRO A 603 -45.87 20.07 -43.28
CA PRO A 603 -45.36 20.56 -44.58
C PRO A 603 -44.27 21.63 -44.50
N ASN A 604 -44.19 22.34 -43.38
CA ASN A 604 -43.16 23.37 -43.18
C ASN A 604 -41.79 22.80 -42.82
N TRP A 605 -41.71 21.52 -42.41
CA TRP A 605 -40.44 20.86 -42.16
C TRP A 605 -39.69 20.61 -43.46
N SER A 606 -38.41 20.97 -43.47
CA SER A 606 -37.52 20.81 -44.60
C SER A 606 -36.21 20.18 -44.16
N ILE A 607 -35.81 19.13 -44.88
CA ILE A 607 -34.49 18.53 -44.76
C ILE A 607 -33.72 18.87 -46.03
N SER A 608 -32.53 19.45 -45.89
CA SER A 608 -31.63 19.71 -47.02
C SER A 608 -30.35 18.91 -46.85
N VAL A 609 -29.93 18.20 -47.90
CA VAL A 609 -28.72 17.36 -47.87
C VAL A 609 -27.83 17.69 -49.06
N GLY A 610 -26.57 18.00 -48.76
CA GLY A 610 -25.53 18.33 -49.74
C GLY A 610 -24.67 17.14 -50.19
N GLY A 611 -24.59 16.06 -49.41
CA GLY A 611 -23.96 14.79 -49.78
C GLY A 611 -24.99 13.71 -50.11
N ASN A 612 -24.61 12.44 -50.00
CA ASN A 612 -25.52 11.33 -50.25
C ASN A 612 -26.64 11.27 -49.20
N PHE A 613 -27.81 10.80 -49.62
CA PHE A 613 -28.94 10.47 -48.74
C PHE A 613 -29.08 8.95 -48.70
N ASP A 614 -28.45 8.32 -47.71
CA ASP A 614 -28.30 6.87 -47.57
C ASP A 614 -29.09 6.39 -46.35
N VAL A 615 -30.31 5.91 -46.56
CA VAL A 615 -31.25 5.62 -45.47
C VAL A 615 -31.57 4.14 -45.45
N ALA A 616 -31.16 3.44 -44.39
CA ALA A 616 -31.40 2.02 -44.22
C ALA A 616 -32.62 1.69 -43.34
N ILE A 617 -33.50 2.65 -43.02
CA ILE A 617 -34.65 2.45 -42.11
C ILE A 617 -35.62 1.39 -42.67
N ASN A 618 -35.94 0.36 -41.89
CA ASN A 618 -36.72 -0.81 -42.34
C ASN A 618 -38.18 -0.84 -41.85
N ASP A 619 -38.61 0.19 -41.12
CA ASP A 619 -40.00 0.36 -40.70
C ASP A 619 -40.53 1.69 -41.22
N SER A 620 -41.50 1.64 -42.14
CA SER A 620 -42.12 2.84 -42.71
C SER A 620 -42.79 3.73 -41.67
N ALA A 621 -43.16 3.21 -40.50
CA ALA A 621 -43.69 4.02 -39.40
C ALA A 621 -42.61 4.92 -38.75
N MET A 622 -41.33 4.61 -38.96
CA MET A 622 -40.17 5.35 -38.43
C MET A 622 -39.67 6.41 -39.43
N PHE A 623 -40.23 6.46 -40.63
CA PHE A 623 -39.96 7.47 -41.66
C PHE A 623 -41.22 8.27 -41.96
N VAL A 624 -41.41 9.38 -41.25
CA VAL A 624 -42.57 10.26 -41.43
C VAL A 624 -42.11 11.53 -42.14
N MET A 625 -42.11 11.49 -43.46
CA MET A 625 -41.73 12.62 -44.33
C MET A 625 -42.82 12.94 -45.36
N ASN A 626 -44.00 12.32 -45.26
CA ASN A 626 -45.06 12.35 -46.27
C ASN A 626 -45.70 13.73 -46.49
N GLU A 627 -45.47 14.68 -45.60
CA GLU A 627 -45.84 16.09 -45.78
C GLU A 627 -44.59 16.98 -45.94
N ALA A 628 -43.45 16.55 -45.41
CA ALA A 628 -42.22 17.34 -45.35
C ALA A 628 -41.50 17.42 -46.70
N THR A 629 -40.59 18.39 -46.80
CA THR A 629 -39.76 18.59 -47.98
C THR A 629 -38.38 17.96 -47.81
N LEU A 630 -37.96 17.11 -48.75
CA LEU A 630 -36.56 16.71 -48.95
C LEU A 630 -35.94 17.55 -50.07
N LYS A 631 -34.91 18.33 -49.76
CA LYS A 631 -34.15 19.15 -50.71
C LYS A 631 -32.77 18.53 -50.92
N LEU A 632 -32.45 18.26 -52.17
CA LEU A 632 -31.18 17.68 -52.59
C LEU A 632 -30.36 18.77 -53.26
N ASN A 633 -29.41 19.32 -52.51
CA ASN A 633 -28.61 20.48 -52.90
C ASN A 633 -27.14 20.14 -53.12
N GLY A 634 -26.87 18.93 -53.63
CA GLY A 634 -25.52 18.45 -53.90
C GLY A 634 -24.63 19.46 -54.61
N HIS A 635 -23.50 19.78 -53.99
CA HIS A 635 -22.48 20.67 -54.53
C HIS A 635 -21.25 19.83 -54.89
N ASP A 636 -20.93 19.78 -56.18
CA ASP A 636 -19.78 19.08 -56.79
C ASP A 636 -19.87 17.54 -56.84
N GLY A 637 -20.38 17.00 -57.95
CA GLY A 637 -20.37 15.57 -58.25
C GLY A 637 -21.77 14.95 -58.32
N GLU A 638 -21.81 13.63 -58.39
CA GLU A 638 -23.06 12.86 -58.29
C GLU A 638 -23.46 12.73 -56.82
N GLN A 639 -24.71 13.06 -56.51
CA GLN A 639 -25.36 12.88 -55.22
C GLN A 639 -26.23 11.62 -55.29
N PHE A 640 -25.89 10.59 -54.51
CA PHE A 640 -26.66 9.35 -54.49
C PHE A 640 -27.81 9.43 -53.48
N VAL A 641 -28.98 8.93 -53.88
CA VAL A 641 -30.19 8.93 -53.07
C VAL A 641 -30.78 7.54 -53.08
N GLU A 642 -30.96 6.99 -51.87
CA GLU A 642 -31.57 5.70 -51.64
C GLU A 642 -33.05 5.70 -52.02
N VAL A 643 -33.48 4.71 -52.80
CA VAL A 643 -34.89 4.37 -53.00
C VAL A 643 -35.31 3.40 -51.87
N MET A 644 -36.54 3.49 -51.36
CA MET A 644 -36.88 2.78 -50.11
C MET A 644 -38.24 2.06 -50.16
N SER A 645 -39.17 2.51 -51.02
CA SER A 645 -40.56 2.04 -50.96
C SER A 645 -40.75 0.80 -51.83
N GLY A 646 -41.54 -0.17 -51.38
CA GLY A 646 -41.98 -1.25 -52.27
C GLY A 646 -42.86 -0.73 -53.41
N ASP A 647 -42.70 -1.25 -54.63
CA ASP A 647 -43.50 -0.88 -55.80
C ASP A 647 -44.93 -1.44 -55.74
N TYR A 648 -45.90 -0.59 -55.39
CA TYR A 648 -47.34 -0.89 -55.39
C TYR A 648 -48.08 -0.28 -56.59
N GLY A 649 -47.36 0.26 -57.57
CA GLY A 649 -47.97 0.99 -58.69
C GLY A 649 -48.40 2.42 -58.35
N PRO A 650 -49.07 3.11 -59.30
CA PRO A 650 -49.50 4.49 -59.14
C PRO A 650 -50.79 4.55 -58.30
N THR A 651 -50.66 4.47 -56.97
CA THR A 651 -51.77 4.56 -56.01
C THR A 651 -51.53 5.67 -54.99
N GLU A 652 -52.57 6.46 -54.69
CA GLU A 652 -52.50 7.50 -53.65
C GLU A 652 -52.31 6.90 -52.25
N ASP A 653 -52.77 5.67 -52.02
CA ASP A 653 -52.64 5.02 -50.71
C ASP A 653 -51.15 4.92 -50.28
N ALA A 654 -50.24 4.73 -51.24
CA ALA A 654 -48.79 4.62 -51.02
C ALA A 654 -48.10 5.96 -50.70
N LEU A 655 -48.82 7.09 -50.78
CA LEU A 655 -48.36 8.40 -50.28
C LEU A 655 -48.54 8.54 -48.76
N SER A 656 -49.09 7.53 -48.09
CA SER A 656 -49.23 7.50 -46.63
C SER A 656 -48.30 6.46 -46.02
N PRO A 657 -47.48 6.80 -45.00
CA PRO A 657 -46.64 5.82 -44.31
C PRO A 657 -47.46 4.76 -43.57
N ALA A 658 -48.76 5.02 -43.34
CA ALA A 658 -49.70 4.08 -42.75
C ALA A 658 -50.12 2.93 -43.69
N PHE A 659 -49.84 3.02 -44.99
CA PHE A 659 -50.06 1.94 -45.96
C PHE A 659 -49.14 0.74 -45.69
N GLY A 660 -47.99 0.98 -45.05
CA GLY A 660 -46.96 -0.01 -44.78
C GLY A 660 -46.00 -0.15 -45.95
N CYS A 661 -44.71 -0.39 -45.65
CA CYS A 661 -43.66 -0.71 -46.64
C CYS A 661 -43.45 0.35 -47.73
N THR A 662 -43.90 1.57 -47.46
CA THR A 662 -43.76 2.74 -48.33
C THR A 662 -43.19 3.88 -47.50
N TYR A 663 -42.25 4.61 -48.06
CA TYR A 663 -41.50 5.67 -47.41
C TYR A 663 -41.75 7.00 -48.14
N PRO A 664 -43.01 7.49 -48.14
CA PRO A 664 -43.39 8.63 -48.95
C PRO A 664 -42.78 9.94 -48.47
N ILE A 665 -42.47 10.80 -49.43
CA ILE A 665 -41.93 12.15 -49.22
C ILE A 665 -42.94 13.17 -49.74
N GLY A 666 -43.32 14.17 -48.95
CA GLY A 666 -44.26 15.21 -49.41
C GLY A 666 -43.74 15.92 -50.64
N SER A 667 -42.59 16.61 -50.52
CA SER A 667 -41.98 17.28 -51.66
C SER A 667 -40.52 16.86 -51.85
N LEU A 668 -40.20 16.26 -53.01
CA LEU A 668 -38.85 15.93 -53.42
C LEU A 668 -38.30 17.01 -54.36
N ASN A 669 -37.31 17.76 -53.89
CA ASN A 669 -36.80 18.94 -54.56
C ASN A 669 -35.33 18.77 -54.96
N ILE A 670 -35.08 18.74 -56.27
CA ILE A 670 -33.73 18.70 -56.84
C ILE A 670 -33.29 20.14 -57.09
N ALA A 671 -32.37 20.64 -56.26
CA ALA A 671 -31.97 22.04 -56.28
C ALA A 671 -31.07 22.39 -57.48
N VAL A 672 -30.99 23.69 -57.79
CA VAL A 672 -30.17 24.21 -58.90
C VAL A 672 -28.71 23.79 -58.73
N GLY A 673 -28.16 23.17 -59.78
CA GLY A 673 -26.76 22.72 -59.82
C GLY A 673 -26.52 21.30 -59.30
N SER A 674 -27.50 20.68 -58.65
CA SER A 674 -27.40 19.30 -58.17
C SER A 674 -27.44 18.29 -59.32
N HIS A 675 -26.69 17.19 -59.18
CA HIS A 675 -26.75 16.02 -60.06
C HIS A 675 -27.09 14.80 -59.21
N VAL A 676 -28.38 14.48 -59.12
CA VAL A 676 -28.90 13.40 -58.28
C VAL A 676 -28.98 12.11 -59.08
N VAL A 677 -28.53 11.01 -58.50
CA VAL A 677 -28.61 9.66 -59.06
C VAL A 677 -29.31 8.76 -58.05
N LEU A 678 -30.39 8.10 -58.48
CA LEU A 678 -31.06 7.13 -57.63
C LEU A 678 -30.26 5.83 -57.53
N THR A 679 -30.29 5.24 -56.35
CA THR A 679 -29.63 3.97 -56.04
C THR A 679 -30.44 3.17 -55.06
N ASP A 680 -30.27 1.85 -55.11
CA ASP A 680 -30.77 0.86 -54.15
C ASP A 680 -29.50 0.18 -53.62
N THR A 681 -29.08 0.60 -52.45
CA THR A 681 -27.93 0.04 -51.72
C THR A 681 -28.32 -0.56 -50.37
N ARG A 682 -29.54 -0.28 -49.92
CA ARG A 682 -30.15 -0.74 -48.68
C ARG A 682 -31.36 -1.58 -49.04
N GLU A 683 -31.77 -2.44 -48.11
CA GLU A 683 -33.00 -3.20 -48.24
C GLU A 683 -33.95 -2.65 -47.20
N ASN A 684 -34.80 -1.72 -47.64
CA ASN A 684 -35.74 -0.99 -46.79
C ASN A 684 -37.15 -1.56 -46.85
N ASP A 685 -37.47 -2.32 -47.90
CA ASP A 685 -38.81 -2.82 -48.09
C ASP A 685 -39.10 -3.99 -47.11
N CYS A 686 -40.39 -4.32 -46.98
CA CYS A 686 -40.81 -5.40 -46.09
C CYS A 686 -41.07 -6.72 -46.85
N ASP A 687 -40.90 -6.69 -48.16
CA ASP A 687 -41.24 -7.74 -49.11
C ASP A 687 -40.18 -7.77 -50.22
N ASP A 688 -39.06 -8.46 -49.95
CA ASP A 688 -37.85 -8.60 -50.80
C ASP A 688 -38.10 -9.06 -52.27
N PHE A 689 -39.36 -9.24 -52.67
CA PHE A 689 -39.81 -9.56 -54.02
C PHE A 689 -40.30 -8.35 -54.82
N LEU A 690 -40.54 -7.20 -54.18
CA LEU A 690 -40.86 -5.96 -54.87
C LEU A 690 -39.57 -5.25 -55.30
N ALA A 691 -39.68 -4.36 -56.28
CA ALA A 691 -38.60 -3.44 -56.60
C ALA A 691 -38.78 -2.18 -55.75
N GLU A 692 -37.68 -1.58 -55.32
CA GLU A 692 -37.74 -0.33 -54.57
C GLU A 692 -37.96 0.88 -55.50
N VAL A 693 -38.79 1.81 -55.04
CA VAL A 693 -39.24 3.01 -55.75
C VAL A 693 -39.32 4.21 -54.80
N ILE A 694 -39.56 5.39 -55.37
CA ILE A 694 -39.89 6.60 -54.61
C ILE A 694 -41.38 6.93 -54.79
N TYR A 695 -42.08 7.15 -53.69
CA TYR A 695 -43.38 7.81 -53.67
C TYR A 695 -43.22 9.25 -53.20
N THR A 696 -43.73 10.22 -53.97
CA THR A 696 -43.75 11.62 -53.55
C THR A 696 -45.02 12.34 -53.96
N GLU A 697 -45.49 13.32 -53.19
CA GLU A 697 -46.63 14.13 -53.63
C GLU A 697 -46.20 15.09 -54.75
N SER A 698 -45.07 15.77 -54.58
CA SER A 698 -44.55 16.75 -55.54
C SER A 698 -43.08 16.51 -55.85
N LEU A 699 -42.77 16.27 -57.12
CA LEU A 699 -41.41 16.22 -57.66
C LEU A 699 -41.07 17.54 -58.34
N ASN A 700 -40.08 18.27 -57.82
CA ASN A 700 -39.61 19.52 -58.42
C ASN A 700 -38.15 19.40 -58.85
N VAL A 701 -37.88 19.56 -60.14
CA VAL A 701 -36.52 19.55 -60.71
C VAL A 701 -36.18 20.95 -61.20
N ALA A 702 -35.35 21.66 -60.45
CA ALA A 702 -35.06 23.07 -60.73
C ALA A 702 -34.26 23.26 -62.03
N ALA A 703 -34.36 24.46 -62.61
CA ALA A 703 -33.59 24.81 -63.81
C ALA A 703 -32.07 24.67 -63.57
N GLY A 704 -31.41 23.86 -64.39
CA GLY A 704 -29.98 23.55 -64.26
C GLY A 704 -29.66 22.42 -63.27
N ALA A 705 -30.66 21.75 -62.71
CA ALA A 705 -30.50 20.49 -61.97
C ALA A 705 -30.60 19.28 -62.92
N THR A 706 -29.98 18.16 -62.53
CA THR A 706 -30.12 16.87 -63.19
C THR A 706 -30.61 15.82 -62.20
N LEU A 707 -31.66 15.09 -62.56
CA LEU A 707 -32.11 13.87 -61.89
C LEU A 707 -31.89 12.68 -62.83
N ASN A 708 -31.10 11.71 -62.41
CA ASN A 708 -30.94 10.44 -63.09
C ASN A 708 -31.67 9.35 -62.30
N THR A 709 -32.78 8.86 -62.85
CA THR A 709 -33.58 7.81 -62.22
C THR A 709 -32.84 6.49 -62.14
N ASN A 710 -31.81 6.28 -62.98
CA ASN A 710 -31.01 5.07 -63.02
C ASN A 710 -31.85 3.78 -63.19
N GLY A 711 -33.05 3.90 -63.79
CA GLY A 711 -34.00 2.81 -63.97
C GLY A 711 -34.94 2.53 -62.79
N TYR A 712 -34.87 3.32 -61.71
CA TYR A 712 -35.82 3.26 -60.58
C TYR A 712 -37.02 4.16 -60.84
N ILE A 713 -38.21 3.69 -60.46
CA ILE A 713 -39.46 4.41 -60.70
C ILE A 713 -39.68 5.47 -59.61
N ILE A 714 -40.20 6.63 -60.03
CA ILE A 714 -40.75 7.63 -59.11
C ILE A 714 -42.24 7.77 -59.41
N TYR A 715 -43.07 7.47 -58.43
CA TYR A 715 -44.50 7.78 -58.44
C TYR A 715 -44.74 9.15 -57.81
N ALA A 716 -45.24 10.10 -58.59
CA ALA A 716 -45.47 11.49 -58.16
C ALA A 716 -46.90 11.95 -58.45
N SER A 717 -47.57 12.68 -57.55
CA SER A 717 -48.88 13.28 -57.89
C SER A 717 -48.73 14.49 -58.81
N GLU A 718 -47.71 15.30 -58.57
CA GLU A 718 -47.38 16.49 -59.36
C GLU A 718 -45.90 16.51 -59.73
N VAL A 719 -45.58 16.97 -60.94
CA VAL A 719 -44.20 17.11 -61.44
C VAL A 719 -44.00 18.51 -62.01
N ASP A 720 -43.13 19.31 -61.41
CA ASP A 720 -42.59 20.54 -62.00
C ASP A 720 -41.13 20.32 -62.42
N ASN A 721 -40.94 20.05 -63.70
CA ASN A 721 -39.61 19.84 -64.28
C ASN A 721 -39.17 21.05 -65.11
N GLN A 722 -38.20 21.81 -64.58
CA GLN A 722 -37.49 22.88 -65.29
C GLN A 722 -36.03 22.49 -65.62
N GLY A 723 -35.58 21.31 -65.17
CA GLY A 723 -34.22 20.81 -65.32
C GLY A 723 -34.09 19.68 -66.34
N THR A 724 -33.17 18.74 -66.07
CA THR A 724 -32.94 17.54 -66.90
C THR A 724 -33.31 16.29 -66.10
N ILE A 725 -34.17 15.45 -66.64
CA ILE A 725 -34.43 14.10 -66.11
C ILE A 725 -33.85 13.08 -67.09
N ILE A 726 -32.93 12.24 -66.63
CA ILE A 726 -32.41 11.08 -67.35
C ILE A 726 -33.24 9.89 -66.90
N GLY A 727 -33.96 9.26 -67.84
CA GLY A 727 -34.97 8.24 -67.54
C GLY A 727 -36.36 8.81 -67.27
N GLU A 728 -36.81 9.79 -68.08
CA GLU A 728 -38.15 10.41 -67.88
C GLU A 728 -39.31 9.40 -67.91
N ASP A 729 -39.14 8.29 -68.64
CA ASP A 729 -40.13 7.19 -68.70
C ASP A 729 -40.32 6.48 -67.35
N ASP A 730 -39.38 6.64 -66.41
CA ASP A 730 -39.46 6.08 -65.06
C ASP A 730 -40.26 7.00 -64.09
N ILE A 731 -40.67 8.19 -64.52
CA ILE A 731 -41.52 9.10 -63.74
C ILE A 731 -42.99 8.82 -64.07
N ILE A 732 -43.74 8.29 -63.11
CA ILE A 732 -45.14 7.91 -63.28
C ILE A 732 -46.02 8.83 -62.44
N ILE A 733 -46.94 9.53 -63.10
CA ILE A 733 -47.90 10.41 -62.41
C ILE A 733 -48.99 9.56 -61.74
N ILE A 734 -49.18 9.73 -60.44
CA ILE A 734 -50.30 9.15 -59.68
C ILE A 734 -51.57 9.90 -60.07
N ASN A 735 -52.62 9.17 -60.45
CA ASN A 735 -53.89 9.75 -60.92
C ASN A 735 -53.69 10.88 -61.94
N PRO A 736 -53.08 10.60 -63.11
CA PRO A 736 -52.73 11.63 -64.08
C PRO A 736 -53.97 12.43 -64.51
N PRO A 737 -53.86 13.77 -64.68
CA PRO A 737 -54.97 14.59 -65.13
C PRO A 737 -55.58 14.02 -66.41
N VAL A 738 -56.86 13.69 -66.37
CA VAL A 738 -57.54 13.13 -67.55
C VAL A 738 -57.85 14.27 -68.50
N THR A 739 -57.20 14.30 -69.66
CA THR A 739 -57.46 15.35 -70.67
C THR A 739 -58.94 15.35 -71.03
N GLY A 740 -59.64 16.46 -70.81
CA GLY A 740 -61.09 16.57 -71.07
C GLY A 740 -61.98 16.40 -69.84
N ASP A 741 -61.44 16.05 -68.68
CA ASP A 741 -62.11 16.13 -67.38
C ASP A 741 -61.96 17.56 -66.86
N LEU A 742 -62.99 18.37 -67.08
CA LEU A 742 -63.02 19.79 -66.80
C LEU A 742 -63.67 20.10 -65.45
N ASP A 743 -64.40 19.16 -64.86
CA ASP A 743 -64.98 19.31 -63.51
C ASP A 743 -64.18 18.62 -62.40
N GLY A 744 -63.17 17.83 -62.78
CA GLY A 744 -62.20 17.21 -61.89
C GLY A 744 -62.73 15.96 -61.18
N ASP A 745 -63.74 15.29 -61.74
CA ASP A 745 -64.33 14.08 -61.15
C ASP A 745 -63.65 12.77 -61.57
N GLY A 746 -62.61 12.86 -62.40
CA GLY A 746 -61.84 11.74 -62.94
C GLY A 746 -62.47 11.09 -64.18
N VAL A 747 -63.59 11.61 -64.69
CA VAL A 747 -64.37 11.05 -65.80
C VAL A 747 -64.59 12.11 -66.87
N VAL A 748 -64.12 11.86 -68.09
CA VAL A 748 -64.48 12.68 -69.26
C VAL A 748 -65.86 12.28 -69.75
N GLY A 749 -66.85 13.06 -69.34
CA GLY A 749 -68.26 12.78 -69.54
C GLY A 749 -69.10 13.98 -69.97
N ILE A 750 -70.40 13.86 -69.71
CA ILE A 750 -71.37 14.86 -70.16
C ILE A 750 -71.24 16.18 -69.39
N LEU A 751 -70.75 16.12 -68.16
CA LEU A 751 -70.58 17.30 -67.32
C LEU A 751 -69.47 18.20 -67.89
N ASP A 752 -68.40 17.61 -68.40
CA ASP A 752 -67.30 18.33 -69.04
C ASP A 752 -67.73 18.98 -70.37
N ILE A 753 -68.55 18.29 -71.16
CA ILE A 753 -69.14 18.89 -72.37
C ILE A 753 -69.92 20.15 -72.03
N LEU A 754 -70.65 20.15 -70.91
CA LEU A 754 -71.41 21.33 -70.49
C LEU A 754 -70.49 22.50 -70.14
N ILE A 755 -69.29 22.24 -69.63
CA ILE A 755 -68.27 23.27 -69.35
C ILE A 755 -67.75 23.86 -70.66
N VAL A 756 -67.35 23.03 -71.64
CA VAL A 756 -66.90 23.51 -72.97
C VAL A 756 -67.97 24.35 -73.66
N ILE A 757 -69.23 23.92 -73.61
CA ILE A 757 -70.34 24.66 -74.21
C ILE A 757 -70.62 25.97 -73.46
N ALA A 758 -70.43 26.00 -72.13
CA ALA A 758 -70.63 27.21 -71.33
C ALA A 758 -69.57 28.28 -71.60
N GLU A 759 -68.33 27.87 -71.92
CA GLU A 759 -67.21 28.77 -72.17
C GLU A 759 -67.00 29.11 -73.67
N TRP A 760 -67.90 28.65 -74.54
CA TRP A 760 -67.78 28.77 -76.00
C TRP A 760 -67.52 30.21 -76.50
N GLY A 761 -66.45 30.39 -77.27
CA GLY A 761 -66.05 31.67 -77.86
C GLY A 761 -64.63 32.11 -77.47
N PRO A 762 -64.24 33.36 -77.77
CA PRO A 762 -62.91 33.87 -77.50
C PRO A 762 -62.62 33.93 -76.00
N CYS A 763 -61.47 33.42 -75.58
CA CYS A 763 -61.07 33.47 -74.19
C CYS A 763 -60.60 34.88 -73.82
N SER A 764 -61.11 35.42 -72.71
CA SER A 764 -60.70 36.72 -72.16
C SER A 764 -59.71 36.57 -70.99
N GLY A 765 -59.02 35.43 -70.92
CA GLY A 765 -58.11 34.99 -69.85
C GLY A 765 -57.76 33.50 -70.02
N ALA A 766 -57.27 32.84 -68.96
CA ALA A 766 -57.14 31.38 -68.95
C ALA A 766 -58.53 30.74 -68.89
N CYS A 767 -58.86 29.94 -69.90
CA CYS A 767 -60.11 29.19 -70.03
C CYS A 767 -59.75 27.71 -70.02
N ILE A 768 -60.29 26.96 -69.05
CA ILE A 768 -59.97 25.53 -68.91
C ILE A 768 -60.51 24.71 -70.09
N SER A 769 -61.51 25.24 -70.81
CA SER A 769 -62.08 24.59 -71.98
C SER A 769 -61.30 24.78 -73.29
N ASP A 770 -60.29 25.66 -73.36
CA ASP A 770 -59.43 25.81 -74.56
C ASP A 770 -58.27 24.81 -74.50
N MET A 771 -58.61 23.56 -74.76
CA MET A 771 -57.69 22.43 -74.63
C MET A 771 -56.65 22.35 -75.74
N ASN A 772 -56.86 23.06 -76.86
CA ASN A 772 -55.88 23.14 -77.94
C ASN A 772 -54.99 24.40 -77.86
N THR A 773 -55.29 25.31 -76.93
CA THR A 773 -54.53 26.53 -76.60
C THR A 773 -54.46 27.57 -77.72
N ASP A 774 -55.44 27.62 -78.62
CA ASP A 774 -55.48 28.59 -79.72
C ASP A 774 -56.11 29.95 -79.33
N GLY A 775 -56.58 30.09 -78.09
CA GLY A 775 -57.19 31.28 -77.53
C GLY A 775 -58.71 31.36 -77.73
N THR A 776 -59.35 30.32 -78.25
CA THR A 776 -60.80 30.26 -78.50
C THR A 776 -61.35 28.90 -78.09
N VAL A 777 -62.38 28.87 -77.24
CA VAL A 777 -63.15 27.64 -77.00
C VAL A 777 -64.09 27.40 -78.17
N ASP A 778 -63.82 26.40 -79.00
CA ASP A 778 -64.65 26.06 -80.14
C ASP A 778 -64.85 24.54 -80.36
N VAL A 779 -65.22 24.16 -81.58
CA VAL A 779 -65.48 22.76 -81.92
C VAL A 779 -64.22 21.90 -81.84
N LEU A 780 -63.05 22.47 -82.02
CA LEU A 780 -61.78 21.76 -81.90
C LEU A 780 -61.55 21.31 -80.46
N ASP A 781 -61.87 22.14 -79.47
CA ASP A 781 -61.77 21.75 -78.06
C ASP A 781 -62.81 20.70 -77.70
N LEU A 782 -64.06 20.86 -78.15
CA LEU A 782 -65.06 19.81 -77.95
C LEU A 782 -64.64 18.46 -78.56
N LEU A 783 -63.90 18.47 -79.67
CA LEU A 783 -63.34 17.25 -80.27
C LEU A 783 -62.20 16.67 -79.44
N VAL A 784 -61.36 17.49 -78.79
CA VAL A 784 -60.34 17.03 -77.83
C VAL A 784 -61.02 16.35 -76.64
N LEU A 785 -62.08 16.92 -76.09
CA LEU A 785 -62.84 16.31 -74.99
C LEU A 785 -63.44 14.97 -75.39
N ILE A 786 -64.20 14.92 -76.49
CA ILE A 786 -64.85 13.68 -76.94
C ILE A 786 -63.83 12.59 -77.30
N ALA A 787 -62.65 12.98 -77.80
CA ALA A 787 -61.57 12.03 -78.10
C ALA A 787 -61.04 11.31 -76.85
N ASN A 788 -61.19 11.93 -75.68
CA ASN A 788 -60.75 11.40 -74.39
C ASN A 788 -61.91 10.87 -73.53
N TRP A 789 -63.10 10.67 -74.12
CA TRP A 789 -64.30 10.22 -73.41
C TRP A 789 -64.05 8.91 -72.63
N THR A 790 -64.33 8.93 -71.33
CA THR A 790 -64.17 7.76 -70.46
C THR A 790 -65.48 6.98 -70.28
N PRO A 791 -65.43 5.65 -70.03
CA PRO A 791 -66.61 4.79 -69.94
C PRO A 791 -67.63 5.11 -68.85
#